data_AF-A0A7V0WX21-F1
#
_entry.id   AF-A0A7V0WX21-F1
#
_cell.length_a   1.000
_cell.length_b   1.000
_cell.length_c   1.000
_cell.angle_alpha   90.00
_cell.angle_beta   90.00
_cell.angle_gamma   90.00
#
_symmetry.space_group_name_H-M   'P 1'
#
loop_
_entity.id
_entity.type
_entity.pdbx_description
1 polymer ?
#
loop_
_entity_poly.entity_id
_entity_poly.type
_entity_poly.pdbx_seq_one_letter_code
_entity_poly.pdbx_strand_id
1 'polypeptide(L)'
;MIGFGAGLIASLLLASACQPKKSKGVKMEDKVLQSLVDRMLAEFGREHQQRIATGVRQVSQFWQECDGDTAALEAFCLGNFLADEAEREQAFQRLEAAFEMLNGLMVEQERAFQWHLQVDTGPVLPLDYLLANFSLASHVEEDLYKTKIAFFVLLNYEVKTLTDMIKSGAQWSRRQWAETRLAQHFTSRVPADVAQRHYEAYVKADDYISNYNIYMHNLLDVKGQRLFPAGLKLISHWGLRDELKAQYAEDDGLPRQQMIYDVMQKIIRQEIPRVVIDNPEVVWKVATNEVSGASRDSSREPDTRYAMLKATFLAERAVDPYYPICPTKIERRFRQDREIPEETVEQLFAELLSSAEFQKTGKLIEKRLGRPLQPFDIWYKGFRTASRYSERELDEYVQARYPTVAAFKADIANILQTLGFRRETAEFIASKIEVDPARGAGHAMGAGRRSDNAHLRTRVPESGMNYKGFNIAVHELGHNVEQVLSLNRVDHTLLEGVPNTAFTEAFAFIFQKRDLEILGLDSEDADRAHLDALNQLWSTAEIAGVALVDMAVWRWMYANPEATAAELKAAVIQIAQDVWNRYFYPVLGHKDAPILAIYSHMIDGGMYLPDYPLGHIIQFQIEEYIQGKNLGQEMERMCVQGSITPTLWMEQAVGESISVTPLLKAAGKALKVLR
;
A
#
# COMPACT_ATOMS: atom_id res chain seq x y z
N MET A 1 28.90 -20.07 68.84
CA MET A 1 30.18 -19.44 68.47
C MET A 1 30.10 -19.06 67.00
N ILE A 2 29.59 -17.84 66.75
CA ILE A 2 30.25 -16.72 66.05
C ILE A 2 29.86 -16.80 64.56
N GLY A 3 29.11 -15.89 63.92
CA GLY A 3 28.61 -14.55 64.24
C GLY A 3 28.35 -13.83 62.90
N PHE A 4 27.52 -12.79 62.91
CA PHE A 4 27.11 -11.91 61.79
C PHE A 4 26.05 -12.46 60.82
N GLY A 5 24.98 -11.76 60.48
CA GLY A 5 24.53 -10.41 60.82
C GLY A 5 23.28 -10.12 59.98
N ALA A 6 22.24 -9.58 60.60
CA ALA A 6 20.99 -9.23 59.94
C ALA A 6 21.19 -8.06 58.96
N GLY A 7 20.68 -8.22 57.74
CA GLY A 7 20.56 -7.16 56.74
C GLY A 7 19.22 -7.31 56.02
N LEU A 8 18.19 -6.66 56.55
CA LEU A 8 16.91 -6.47 55.92
C LEU A 8 17.11 -5.52 54.73
N ILE A 9 16.99 -5.99 53.48
CA ILE A 9 16.82 -5.12 52.32
C ILE A 9 15.38 -5.31 51.85
N ALA A 10 14.52 -4.39 52.31
CA ALA A 10 13.21 -4.16 51.72
C ALA A 10 13.43 -3.38 50.42
N SER A 11 13.52 -4.09 49.29
CA SER A 11 13.42 -3.47 47.97
C SER A 11 11.95 -3.15 47.69
N LEU A 12 11.55 -1.91 47.97
CA LEU A 12 10.28 -1.35 47.49
C LEU A 12 10.28 -1.36 45.96
N LEU A 13 9.53 -2.30 45.39
CA LEU A 13 8.97 -2.20 44.04
C LEU A 13 7.93 -1.07 44.04
N LEU A 14 8.36 0.16 43.85
CA LEU A 14 7.49 1.25 43.41
C LEU A 14 7.29 1.12 41.90
N ALA A 15 6.48 0.15 41.50
CA ALA A 15 5.81 0.19 40.20
C ALA A 15 4.72 1.27 40.29
N SER A 16 5.11 2.54 40.14
CA SER A 16 4.15 3.57 39.77
C SER A 16 3.67 3.25 38.37
N ALA A 17 2.44 2.74 38.27
CA ALA A 17 1.67 2.75 37.05
C ALA A 17 1.51 4.22 36.62
N CYS A 18 2.44 4.71 35.79
CA CYS A 18 2.25 5.91 35.01
C CYS A 18 1.14 5.62 34.01
N GLN A 19 -0.10 5.98 34.36
CA GLN A 19 -1.07 6.34 33.34
C GLN A 19 -0.41 7.40 32.45
N PRO A 20 -0.41 7.28 31.10
CA PRO A 20 0.12 8.31 30.24
C PRO A 20 -0.78 9.53 30.37
N LYS A 21 -0.42 10.44 31.27
CA LYS A 21 -0.87 11.83 31.16
C LYS A 21 -0.38 12.31 29.80
N LYS A 22 -1.22 13.04 29.06
CA LYS A 22 -0.79 13.83 27.90
C LYS A 22 0.51 14.55 28.29
N SER A 23 1.63 14.06 27.78
CA SER A 23 2.92 14.72 27.93
C SER A 23 2.75 16.09 27.30
N LYS A 24 2.64 17.13 28.13
CA LYS A 24 2.65 18.50 27.62
C LYS A 24 4.09 18.72 27.16
N GLY A 25 4.28 19.00 25.87
CA GLY A 25 5.58 19.44 25.39
C GLY A 25 6.08 20.59 26.27
N VAL A 26 7.37 20.60 26.58
CA VAL A 26 7.95 21.74 27.31
C VAL A 26 7.89 22.91 26.33
N LYS A 27 6.92 23.81 26.52
CA LYS A 27 6.86 25.03 25.71
C LYS A 27 8.02 25.93 26.14
N MET A 28 9.18 25.71 25.54
CA MET A 28 10.39 26.47 25.81
C MET A 28 10.20 27.90 25.32
N GLU A 29 10.58 28.88 26.14
CA GLU A 29 10.56 30.28 25.73
C GLU A 29 11.61 30.52 24.64
N ASP A 30 11.24 31.26 23.57
CA ASP A 30 12.15 31.57 22.45
C ASP A 30 13.49 32.16 22.92
N LYS A 31 13.46 32.91 24.03
CA LYS A 31 14.65 33.49 24.66
C LYS A 31 15.65 32.44 25.16
N VAL A 32 15.16 31.32 25.67
CA VAL A 32 16.00 30.20 26.16
C VAL A 32 16.67 29.51 24.98
N LEU A 33 15.92 29.21 23.91
CA LEU A 33 16.48 28.60 22.70
C LEU A 33 17.51 29.51 22.03
N GLN A 34 17.24 30.82 21.96
CA GLN A 34 18.21 31.78 21.42
C GLN A 34 19.49 31.83 22.27
N SER A 35 19.37 31.83 23.60
CA SER A 35 20.53 31.79 24.50
C SER A 35 21.37 30.52 24.32
N LEU A 36 20.74 29.36 24.10
CA LEU A 36 21.45 28.12 23.80
C LEU A 36 22.17 28.20 22.44
N VAL A 37 21.51 28.70 21.40
CA VAL A 37 22.12 28.92 20.08
C VAL A 37 23.34 29.83 20.21
N ASP A 38 23.24 30.96 20.90
CA ASP A 38 24.35 31.91 21.08
C ASP A 38 25.55 31.26 21.80
N ARG A 39 25.29 30.41 22.81
CA ARG A 39 26.33 29.64 23.50
C ARG A 39 26.99 28.61 22.59
N MET A 40 26.20 27.85 21.84
CA MET A 40 26.74 26.88 20.87
C MET A 40 27.57 27.58 19.79
N LEU A 41 27.18 28.78 19.33
CA LEU A 41 27.97 29.55 18.37
C LEU A 41 29.28 30.05 18.96
N ALA A 42 29.30 30.37 20.25
CA ALA A 42 30.53 30.74 20.95
C ALA A 42 31.49 29.56 21.12
N GLU A 43 30.97 28.33 21.27
CA GLU A 43 31.75 27.11 21.47
C GLU A 43 32.23 26.47 20.15
N PHE A 44 31.32 26.33 19.18
CA PHE A 44 31.59 25.60 17.93
C PHE A 44 31.94 26.50 16.74
N GLY A 45 31.67 27.81 16.81
CA GLY A 45 31.95 28.75 15.73
C GLY A 45 30.72 29.18 14.92
N ARG A 46 30.83 30.36 14.28
CA ARG A 46 29.73 31.00 13.54
C ARG A 46 29.48 30.39 12.16
N GLU A 47 30.45 29.69 11.60
CA GLU A 47 30.33 28.91 10.37
C GLU A 47 29.23 27.85 10.44
N HIS A 48 28.90 27.36 11.64
CA HIS A 48 27.83 26.38 11.87
C HIS A 48 26.47 26.99 12.19
N GLN A 49 26.30 28.32 12.06
CA GLN A 49 25.10 29.04 12.50
C GLN A 49 23.78 28.40 12.04
N GLN A 50 23.67 28.04 10.76
CA GLN A 50 22.44 27.45 10.23
C GLN A 50 22.18 26.04 10.78
N ARG A 51 23.22 25.22 10.93
CA ARG A 51 23.12 23.85 11.46
C ARG A 51 22.75 23.87 12.94
N ILE A 52 23.40 24.71 13.74
CA ILE A 52 23.10 24.87 15.17
C ILE A 52 21.66 25.33 15.37
N ALA A 53 21.25 26.42 14.71
CA ALA A 53 19.90 26.96 14.86
C ALA A 53 18.82 25.96 14.41
N THR A 54 19.09 25.18 13.38
CA THR A 54 18.18 24.14 12.88
C THR A 54 18.11 22.95 13.82
N GLY A 55 19.26 22.42 14.25
CA GLY A 55 19.34 21.29 15.16
C GLY A 55 18.66 21.57 16.50
N VAL A 56 18.96 22.71 17.12
CA VAL A 56 18.32 23.13 18.39
C VAL A 56 16.80 23.24 18.25
N ARG A 57 16.32 23.85 17.15
CA ARG A 57 14.88 23.96 16.87
C ARG A 57 14.24 22.58 16.73
N GLN A 58 14.82 21.68 15.94
CA GLN A 58 14.31 20.32 15.72
C GLN A 58 14.26 19.52 17.03
N VAL A 59 15.32 19.55 17.83
CA VAL A 59 15.35 18.89 19.14
C VAL A 59 14.27 19.45 20.06
N SER A 60 14.13 20.78 20.13
CA SER A 60 13.16 21.44 21.01
C SER A 60 11.70 21.10 20.66
N GLN A 61 11.41 20.79 19.40
CA GLN A 61 10.07 20.45 18.92
C GLN A 61 9.55 19.12 19.49
N PHE A 62 10.46 18.18 19.78
CA PHE A 62 10.13 16.85 20.30
C PHE A 62 10.54 16.65 21.76
N TRP A 63 11.22 17.61 22.39
CA TRP A 63 11.68 17.52 23.78
C TRP A 63 10.51 17.63 24.77
N GLN A 64 10.37 16.63 25.65
CA GLN A 64 9.29 16.53 26.62
C GLN A 64 9.82 16.58 28.06
N GLU A 65 8.94 16.72 29.05
CA GLU A 65 9.36 16.77 30.47
C GLU A 65 10.12 15.49 30.90
N CYS A 66 9.76 14.34 30.34
CA CYS A 66 10.44 13.06 30.60
C CYS A 66 11.86 13.02 30.04
N ASP A 67 12.23 13.94 29.16
CA ASP A 67 13.54 14.00 28.55
C ASP A 67 14.57 14.76 29.38
N GLY A 68 14.10 15.60 30.31
CA GLY A 68 14.91 16.48 31.13
C GLY A 68 14.42 17.93 31.07
N ASP A 69 14.93 18.75 31.99
CA ASP A 69 14.66 20.18 32.01
C ASP A 69 15.48 20.95 30.95
N THR A 70 15.39 22.28 30.97
CA THR A 70 16.18 23.15 30.09
C THR A 70 17.68 22.90 30.21
N ALA A 71 18.20 22.70 31.42
CA ALA A 71 19.63 22.48 31.62
C ALA A 71 20.08 21.15 30.99
N ALA A 72 19.25 20.11 31.06
CA ALA A 72 19.49 18.84 30.38
C ALA A 72 19.47 18.99 28.85
N LEU A 73 18.55 19.78 28.29
CA LEU A 73 18.54 20.08 26.85
C LEU A 73 19.83 20.81 26.42
N GLU A 74 20.23 21.84 27.16
CA GLU A 74 21.45 22.60 26.87
C GLU A 74 22.69 21.70 26.92
N ALA A 75 22.82 20.90 27.98
CA ALA A 75 23.93 19.96 28.14
C ALA A 75 23.94 18.91 27.01
N PHE A 76 22.77 18.43 26.58
CA PHE A 76 22.66 17.51 25.47
C PHE A 76 23.15 18.14 24.16
N CYS A 77 22.65 19.35 23.82
CA CYS A 77 23.03 20.03 22.58
C CYS A 77 24.51 20.39 22.52
N LEU A 78 25.09 20.88 23.62
CA LEU A 78 26.53 21.18 23.70
C LEU A 78 27.36 19.89 23.66
N GLY A 79 26.92 18.81 24.31
CA GLY A 79 27.69 17.56 24.35
C GLY A 79 27.65 16.73 23.07
N ASN A 80 26.68 16.95 22.17
CA ASN A 80 26.40 16.04 21.05
C ASN A 80 26.39 16.70 19.66
N PHE A 81 26.66 18.00 19.56
CA PHE A 81 26.79 18.66 18.26
C PHE A 81 28.13 18.33 17.61
N LEU A 82 28.09 17.85 16.36
CA LEU A 82 29.28 17.47 15.59
C LEU A 82 29.72 18.63 14.70
N ALA A 83 30.66 19.45 15.19
CA ALA A 83 31.26 20.54 14.43
C ALA A 83 32.22 20.01 13.34
N ASP A 84 32.97 18.95 13.64
CA ASP A 84 33.89 18.31 12.70
C ASP A 84 33.14 17.41 11.70
N GLU A 85 33.44 17.58 10.41
CA GLU A 85 32.74 16.86 9.33
C GLU A 85 33.15 15.37 9.27
N ALA A 86 34.37 15.01 9.68
CA ALA A 86 34.81 13.61 9.70
C ALA A 86 34.15 12.84 10.86
N GLU A 87 33.94 13.48 12.02
CA GLU A 87 33.14 12.91 13.11
C GLU A 87 31.68 12.72 12.70
N ARG A 88 31.10 13.71 12.02
CA ARG A 88 29.75 13.62 11.43
C ARG A 88 29.64 12.47 10.44
N GLU A 89 30.63 12.29 9.57
CA GLU A 89 30.68 11.17 8.64
C GLU A 89 30.70 9.81 9.35
N GLN A 90 31.55 9.65 10.36
CA GLN A 90 31.61 8.41 11.14
C GLN A 90 30.29 8.15 11.88
N ALA A 91 29.66 9.19 12.42
CA ALA A 91 28.36 9.07 13.08
C ALA A 91 27.29 8.58 12.09
N PHE A 92 27.23 9.16 10.89
CA PHE A 92 26.28 8.72 9.87
C PHE A 92 26.46 7.25 9.51
N GLN A 93 27.69 6.80 9.24
CA GLN A 93 27.94 5.41 8.82
C GLN A 93 27.50 4.41 9.90
N ARG A 94 27.70 4.76 11.18
CA ARG A 94 27.23 3.94 12.31
C ARG A 94 25.72 3.95 12.45
N LEU A 95 25.08 5.10 12.23
CA LEU A 95 23.62 5.22 12.25
C LEU A 95 22.99 4.41 11.11
N GLU A 96 23.52 4.55 9.89
CA GLU A 96 23.06 3.80 8.72
C GLU A 96 23.12 2.28 8.97
N ALA A 97 24.25 1.77 9.45
CA ALA A 97 24.39 0.35 9.79
C ALA A 97 23.45 -0.09 10.94
N ALA A 98 23.22 0.77 11.93
CA ALA A 98 22.31 0.49 13.03
C ALA A 98 20.84 0.44 12.58
N PHE A 99 20.42 1.34 11.69
CA PHE A 99 19.05 1.36 11.16
C PHE A 99 18.79 0.22 10.20
N GLU A 100 19.76 -0.19 9.37
CA GLU A 100 19.64 -1.43 8.58
C GLU A 100 19.39 -2.63 9.51
N MET A 101 20.17 -2.77 10.59
CA MET A 101 19.97 -3.87 11.55
C MET A 101 18.59 -3.81 12.23
N LEU A 102 18.19 -2.62 12.68
CA LEU A 102 16.92 -2.41 13.36
C LEU A 102 15.73 -2.74 12.45
N ASN A 103 15.72 -2.23 11.22
CA ASN A 103 14.68 -2.50 10.23
C ASN A 103 14.57 -4.00 9.94
N GLY A 104 15.70 -4.68 9.70
CA GLY A 104 15.73 -6.12 9.46
C GLY A 104 15.14 -6.93 10.62
N LEU A 105 15.45 -6.59 11.86
CA LEU A 105 14.92 -7.28 13.04
C LEU A 105 13.40 -7.10 13.21
N MET A 106 12.86 -5.92 12.88
CA MET A 106 11.41 -5.68 12.96
C MET A 106 10.66 -6.50 11.91
N VAL A 107 11.14 -6.52 10.67
CA VAL A 107 10.56 -7.34 9.59
C VAL A 107 10.65 -8.83 9.93
N GLU A 108 11.78 -9.29 10.45
CA GLU A 108 11.97 -10.67 10.86
C GLU A 108 10.99 -11.09 11.97
N GLN A 109 10.81 -10.26 12.99
CA GLN A 109 9.89 -10.53 14.09
C GLN A 109 8.44 -10.57 13.62
N GLU A 110 8.01 -9.58 12.83
CA GLU A 110 6.65 -9.51 12.29
C GLU A 110 6.35 -10.75 11.43
N ARG A 111 7.25 -11.11 10.50
CA ARG A 111 7.13 -12.31 9.68
C ARG A 111 6.95 -13.56 10.52
N ALA A 112 7.76 -13.74 11.56
CA ALA A 112 7.72 -14.92 12.40
C ALA A 112 6.39 -15.02 13.17
N PHE A 113 5.85 -13.90 13.65
CA PHE A 113 4.64 -13.90 14.49
C PHE A 113 3.35 -13.97 13.67
N GLN A 114 3.37 -13.52 12.41
CA GLN A 114 2.26 -13.63 11.48
C GLN A 114 2.30 -14.91 10.64
N TRP A 115 3.32 -15.76 10.81
CA TRP A 115 3.59 -16.90 9.93
C TRP A 115 2.38 -17.82 9.73
N HIS A 116 1.73 -18.26 10.79
CA HIS A 116 0.60 -19.19 10.71
C HIS A 116 -0.70 -18.56 10.19
N LEU A 117 -0.82 -17.22 10.25
CA LEU A 117 -1.94 -16.49 9.63
C LEU A 117 -1.75 -16.35 8.11
N GLN A 118 -0.50 -16.21 7.65
CA GLN A 118 -0.20 -15.87 6.26
C GLN A 118 0.20 -17.09 5.42
N VAL A 119 0.90 -18.05 6.02
CA VAL A 119 1.45 -19.24 5.36
C VAL A 119 0.56 -20.45 5.66
N ASP A 120 0.29 -21.27 4.65
CA ASP A 120 -0.55 -22.46 4.83
C ASP A 120 0.22 -23.62 5.48
N THR A 121 0.33 -23.56 6.81
CA THR A 121 0.99 -24.59 7.64
C THR A 121 0.02 -25.38 8.51
N GLY A 122 -1.27 -25.46 8.13
CA GLY A 122 -2.33 -26.10 8.92
C GLY A 122 -3.27 -25.11 9.64
N PRO A 123 -4.22 -25.59 10.46
CA PRO A 123 -5.29 -24.76 11.02
C PRO A 123 -4.79 -23.57 11.84
N VAL A 124 -5.44 -22.41 11.68
CA VAL A 124 -5.19 -21.22 12.51
C VAL A 124 -5.76 -21.43 13.91
N LEU A 125 -4.95 -21.16 14.93
CA LEU A 125 -5.30 -21.25 16.35
C LEU A 125 -5.60 -19.86 16.93
N PRO A 126 -6.41 -19.76 18.00
CA PRO A 126 -6.62 -18.49 18.72
C PRO A 126 -5.31 -17.82 19.19
N LEU A 127 -4.27 -18.62 19.48
CA LEU A 127 -2.94 -18.12 19.86
C LEU A 127 -2.28 -17.33 18.71
N ASP A 128 -2.50 -17.70 17.45
CA ASP A 128 -1.85 -17.06 16.30
C ASP A 128 -2.29 -15.59 16.18
N TYR A 129 -3.56 -15.31 16.48
CA TYR A 129 -4.05 -13.92 16.56
C TYR A 129 -3.43 -13.15 17.72
N LEU A 130 -3.15 -13.79 18.86
CA LEU A 130 -2.46 -13.13 19.98
C LEU A 130 -1.01 -12.80 19.63
N LEU A 131 -0.32 -13.70 18.93
CA LEU A 131 1.04 -13.48 18.44
C LEU A 131 1.07 -12.39 17.37
N ALA A 132 0.18 -12.43 16.38
CA ALA A 132 0.11 -11.43 15.33
C ALA A 132 -0.22 -10.02 15.86
N ASN A 133 -0.94 -9.92 16.98
CA ASN A 133 -1.22 -8.64 17.63
C ASN A 133 -0.02 -8.02 18.38
N PHE A 134 1.09 -8.76 18.52
CA PHE A 134 2.31 -8.28 19.18
C PHE A 134 3.29 -7.70 18.16
N SER A 135 3.57 -6.40 18.27
CA SER A 135 4.57 -5.71 17.45
C SER A 135 5.61 -5.01 18.33
N LEU A 136 6.89 -5.36 18.14
CA LEU A 136 7.99 -4.62 18.79
C LEU A 136 8.11 -3.20 18.23
N ALA A 137 7.78 -3.02 16.94
CA ALA A 137 7.88 -1.73 16.26
C ALA A 137 7.03 -0.64 16.93
N SER A 138 5.92 -1.00 17.59
CA SER A 138 5.06 -0.08 18.35
C SER A 138 5.80 0.71 19.44
N HIS A 139 6.96 0.24 19.91
CA HIS A 139 7.76 0.89 20.96
C HIS A 139 9.06 1.53 20.46
N VAL A 140 9.53 1.14 19.26
CA VAL A 140 10.87 1.51 18.76
C VAL A 140 11.04 3.02 18.67
N GLU A 141 10.08 3.73 18.08
CA GLU A 141 10.15 5.20 17.95
C GLU A 141 10.28 5.86 19.33
N GLU A 142 9.41 5.50 20.28
CA GLU A 142 9.42 6.04 21.64
C GLU A 142 10.75 5.78 22.36
N ASP A 143 11.31 4.57 22.20
CA ASP A 143 12.57 4.18 22.84
C ASP A 143 13.79 4.87 22.19
N LEU A 144 13.78 5.14 20.88
CA LEU A 144 14.79 5.96 20.21
C LEU A 144 14.81 7.41 20.74
N TYR A 145 13.67 7.95 21.15
CA TYR A 145 13.62 9.23 21.86
C TYR A 145 14.11 9.13 23.31
N LYS A 146 13.65 8.12 24.07
CA LYS A 146 14.08 7.92 25.47
C LYS A 146 15.59 7.76 25.60
N THR A 147 16.20 7.03 24.65
CA THR A 147 17.66 6.80 24.59
C THR A 147 18.43 7.96 23.95
N LYS A 148 17.75 9.03 23.53
CA LYS A 148 18.29 10.25 22.91
C LYS A 148 18.90 10.08 21.52
N ILE A 149 18.78 8.91 20.90
CA ILE A 149 19.24 8.66 19.53
C ILE A 149 18.50 9.57 18.54
N ALA A 150 17.18 9.68 18.67
CA ALA A 150 16.37 10.56 17.84
C ALA A 150 16.84 12.03 17.94
N PHE A 151 17.10 12.52 19.16
CA PHE A 151 17.59 13.89 19.37
C PHE A 151 18.99 14.10 18.83
N PHE A 152 19.86 13.09 18.90
CA PHE A 152 21.21 13.17 18.31
C PHE A 152 21.13 13.34 16.78
N VAL A 153 20.23 12.60 16.12
CA VAL A 153 19.99 12.73 14.68
C VAL A 153 19.43 14.11 14.36
N LEU A 154 18.35 14.52 15.05
CA LEU A 154 17.70 15.82 14.86
C LEU A 154 18.62 17.01 15.16
N LEU A 155 19.65 16.85 16.00
CA LEU A 155 20.62 17.90 16.26
C LEU A 155 21.62 18.09 15.11
N ASN A 156 21.98 17.00 14.43
CA ASN A 156 23.12 16.94 13.50
C ASN A 156 22.74 16.81 12.01
N TYR A 157 21.50 16.41 11.72
CA TYR A 157 20.96 16.23 10.38
C TYR A 157 19.63 16.98 10.24
N GLU A 158 19.49 17.71 9.14
CA GLU A 158 18.32 18.56 8.89
C GLU A 158 17.17 17.74 8.29
N VAL A 159 15.99 17.88 8.88
CA VAL A 159 14.75 17.36 8.31
C VAL A 159 14.35 18.23 7.13
N LYS A 160 14.25 17.64 5.94
CA LYS A 160 13.77 18.31 4.72
C LYS A 160 12.30 18.03 4.49
N THR A 161 11.55 19.08 4.14
CA THR A 161 10.15 18.95 3.74
C THR A 161 10.04 18.52 2.28
N LEU A 162 8.88 18.00 1.87
CA LEU A 162 8.61 17.71 0.46
C LEU A 162 8.87 18.93 -0.45
N THR A 163 8.52 20.13 0.02
CA THR A 163 8.77 21.37 -0.73
C THR A 163 10.27 21.58 -0.97
N ASP A 164 11.12 21.31 0.02
CA ASP A 164 12.58 21.43 -0.11
C ASP A 164 13.14 20.39 -1.08
N MET A 165 12.66 19.14 -0.97
CA MET A 165 13.06 18.02 -1.82
C MET A 165 12.69 18.25 -3.29
N ILE A 166 11.48 18.72 -3.58
CA ILE A 166 11.07 19.06 -4.96
C ILE A 166 11.90 20.22 -5.50
N LYS A 167 12.13 21.26 -4.69
CA LYS A 167 12.83 22.48 -5.14
C LYS A 167 14.32 22.26 -5.39
N SER A 168 14.97 21.47 -4.54
CA SER A 168 16.44 21.42 -4.48
C SER A 168 17.03 20.01 -4.60
N GLY A 169 16.21 18.96 -4.51
CA GLY A 169 16.66 17.57 -4.45
C GLY A 169 17.45 17.12 -5.68
N ALA A 170 17.18 17.71 -6.86
CA ALA A 170 17.94 17.45 -8.08
C ALA A 170 19.42 17.89 -7.98
N GLN A 171 19.76 18.78 -7.05
CA GLN A 171 21.12 19.27 -6.82
C GLN A 171 21.83 18.54 -5.69
N TRP A 172 21.13 17.63 -4.99
CA TRP A 172 21.69 16.90 -3.86
C TRP A 172 22.50 15.70 -4.31
N SER A 173 23.64 15.51 -3.65
CA SER A 173 24.39 14.26 -3.73
C SER A 173 23.58 13.10 -3.14
N ARG A 174 23.97 11.87 -3.52
CA ARG A 174 23.45 10.63 -2.92
C ARG A 174 23.53 10.65 -1.40
N ARG A 175 24.65 11.15 -0.87
CA ARG A 175 24.83 11.29 0.57
C ARG A 175 23.81 12.25 1.21
N GLN A 176 23.55 13.41 0.61
CA GLN A 176 22.56 14.36 1.13
C GLN A 176 21.13 13.79 1.12
N TRP A 177 20.80 12.97 0.12
CA TRP A 177 19.54 12.22 0.12
C TRP A 177 19.48 11.23 1.29
N ALA A 178 20.54 10.47 1.52
CA ALA A 178 20.59 9.51 2.61
C ALA A 178 20.51 10.18 4.00
N GLU A 179 21.15 11.34 4.18
CA GLU A 179 21.01 12.17 5.40
C GLU A 179 19.58 12.68 5.59
N THR A 180 18.92 13.02 4.49
CA THR A 180 17.52 13.46 4.51
C THR A 180 16.61 12.33 4.99
N ARG A 181 16.78 11.10 4.46
CA ARG A 181 16.03 9.91 4.90
C ARG A 181 16.30 9.57 6.35
N LEU A 182 17.56 9.64 6.79
CA LEU A 182 17.95 9.46 8.19
C LEU A 182 17.19 10.40 9.13
N ALA A 183 17.16 11.71 8.81
CA ALA A 183 16.46 12.69 9.63
C ALA A 183 14.93 12.50 9.60
N GLN A 184 14.39 12.05 8.47
CA GLN A 184 12.94 11.85 8.29
C GLN A 184 12.35 10.72 9.13
N HIS A 185 13.16 9.79 9.64
CA HIS A 185 12.70 8.81 10.65
C HIS A 185 12.18 9.46 11.94
N PHE A 186 12.52 10.73 12.20
CA PHE A 186 12.23 11.44 13.45
C PHE A 186 11.31 12.65 13.26
N THR A 187 10.39 12.59 12.28
CA THR A 187 9.39 13.66 12.06
C THR A 187 8.14 13.52 12.92
N SER A 188 8.07 12.48 13.75
CA SER A 188 7.01 12.22 14.70
C SER A 188 7.56 11.72 16.03
N ARG A 189 6.69 11.63 17.03
CA ARG A 189 6.94 10.92 18.30
C ARG A 189 5.64 10.39 18.86
N VAL A 190 5.18 9.25 18.34
CA VAL A 190 3.91 8.64 18.75
C VAL A 190 4.12 7.80 20.01
N PRO A 191 3.34 8.00 21.09
CA PRO A 191 3.39 7.14 22.26
C PRO A 191 3.00 5.70 21.92
N ALA A 192 3.65 4.71 22.53
CA ALA A 192 3.41 3.32 22.19
C ALA A 192 1.95 2.87 22.42
N ASP A 193 1.25 3.41 23.42
CA ASP A 193 -0.17 3.08 23.66
C ASP A 193 -1.10 3.63 22.56
N VAL A 194 -0.71 4.73 21.91
CA VAL A 194 -1.42 5.30 20.76
C VAL A 194 -1.11 4.47 19.51
N ALA A 195 0.17 4.15 19.28
CA ALA A 195 0.61 3.31 18.18
C ALA A 195 -0.05 1.91 18.22
N GLN A 196 -0.11 1.29 19.39
CA GLN A 196 -0.76 -0.02 19.56
C GLN A 196 -2.27 0.04 19.28
N ARG A 197 -2.97 1.06 19.79
CA ARG A 197 -4.41 1.24 19.50
C ARG A 197 -4.68 1.51 18.03
N HIS A 198 -3.76 2.20 17.36
CA HIS A 198 -3.81 2.41 15.92
C HIS A 198 -3.67 1.08 15.16
N TYR A 199 -2.65 0.29 15.49
CA TYR A 199 -2.44 -1.04 14.92
C TYR A 199 -3.67 -1.95 15.10
N GLU A 200 -4.23 -2.03 16.31
CA GLU A 200 -5.42 -2.83 16.61
C GLU A 200 -6.66 -2.42 15.81
N ALA A 201 -6.82 -1.14 15.48
CA ALA A 201 -7.95 -0.65 14.70
C ALA A 201 -7.89 -1.16 13.25
N TYR A 202 -6.69 -1.17 12.66
CA TYR A 202 -6.46 -1.69 11.31
C TYR A 202 -6.60 -3.21 11.24
N VAL A 203 -6.05 -3.95 12.20
CA VAL A 203 -6.23 -5.42 12.28
C VAL A 203 -7.72 -5.80 12.33
N LYS A 204 -8.54 -5.06 13.10
CA LYS A 204 -10.00 -5.30 13.16
C LYS A 204 -10.71 -4.98 11.84
N ALA A 205 -10.28 -3.94 11.13
CA ALA A 205 -10.86 -3.58 9.84
C ALA A 205 -10.52 -4.64 8.77
N ASP A 206 -9.27 -5.10 8.73
CA ASP A 206 -8.81 -6.18 7.85
C ASP A 206 -9.54 -7.50 8.14
N ASP A 207 -9.68 -7.89 9.41
CA ASP A 207 -10.43 -9.08 9.81
C ASP A 207 -11.90 -9.02 9.37
N TYR A 208 -12.54 -7.85 9.50
CA TYR A 208 -13.90 -7.64 9.00
C TYR A 208 -14.00 -7.88 7.48
N ILE A 209 -13.05 -7.36 6.69
CA ILE A 209 -13.04 -7.53 5.23
C ILE A 209 -12.72 -8.97 4.83
N SER A 210 -11.72 -9.58 5.46
CA SER A 210 -11.26 -10.95 5.20
C SER A 210 -12.34 -12.00 5.44
N ASN A 211 -13.22 -11.77 6.43
CA ASN A 211 -14.34 -12.65 6.73
C ASN A 211 -15.64 -12.26 6.02
N TYR A 212 -15.68 -11.18 5.24
CA TYR A 212 -16.88 -10.75 4.54
C TYR A 212 -17.11 -11.55 3.25
N ASN A 213 -17.72 -12.73 3.37
CA ASN A 213 -17.95 -13.64 2.25
C ASN A 213 -19.43 -13.78 1.88
N ILE A 214 -19.71 -14.02 0.60
CA ILE A 214 -21.04 -14.29 0.06
C ILE A 214 -21.05 -15.67 -0.60
N TYR A 215 -21.98 -16.52 -0.16
CA TYR A 215 -22.24 -17.82 -0.79
C TYR A 215 -23.14 -17.62 -2.01
N MET A 216 -22.53 -17.37 -3.17
CA MET A 216 -23.23 -17.02 -4.42
C MET A 216 -24.24 -18.08 -4.86
N HIS A 217 -23.92 -19.35 -4.64
CA HIS A 217 -24.82 -20.46 -4.95
C HIS A 217 -26.12 -20.44 -4.12
N ASN A 218 -26.11 -19.75 -2.98
CA ASN A 218 -27.28 -19.59 -2.12
C ASN A 218 -28.19 -18.42 -2.52
N LEU A 219 -27.83 -17.66 -3.56
CA LEU A 219 -28.62 -16.54 -4.03
C LEU A 219 -29.77 -16.99 -4.94
N LEU A 220 -30.92 -16.31 -4.80
CA LEU A 220 -32.08 -16.46 -5.67
C LEU A 220 -32.37 -15.15 -6.40
N ASP A 221 -32.70 -15.27 -7.68
CA ASP A 221 -33.17 -14.15 -8.51
C ASP A 221 -34.63 -13.77 -8.20
N VAL A 222 -35.16 -12.81 -8.96
CA VAL A 222 -36.56 -12.37 -8.85
C VAL A 222 -37.56 -13.51 -9.06
N LYS A 223 -37.20 -14.51 -9.89
CA LYS A 223 -38.00 -15.70 -10.23
C LYS A 223 -37.78 -16.86 -9.25
N GLY A 224 -36.89 -16.74 -8.27
CA GLY A 224 -36.55 -17.81 -7.34
C GLY A 224 -35.55 -18.84 -7.90
N GLN A 225 -34.79 -18.48 -8.94
CA GLN A 225 -33.80 -19.34 -9.59
C GLN A 225 -32.40 -19.09 -9.03
N ARG A 226 -31.58 -20.15 -8.98
CA ARG A 226 -30.15 -20.06 -8.68
C ARG A 226 -29.38 -19.87 -9.99
N LEU A 227 -28.57 -18.81 -10.06
CA LEU A 227 -27.78 -18.51 -11.26
C LEU A 227 -26.33 -18.99 -11.17
N PHE A 228 -25.83 -19.27 -9.96
CA PHE A 228 -24.42 -19.58 -9.69
C PHE A 228 -24.21 -21.06 -9.37
N PRO A 229 -23.03 -21.62 -9.73
CA PRO A 229 -22.71 -23.02 -9.47
C PRO A 229 -22.56 -23.32 -7.98
N ALA A 230 -22.89 -24.56 -7.58
CA ALA A 230 -22.78 -25.02 -6.20
C ALA A 230 -21.36 -24.82 -5.63
N GLY A 231 -21.26 -24.43 -4.36
CA GLY A 231 -19.99 -24.24 -3.66
C GLY A 231 -19.30 -22.90 -3.91
N LEU A 232 -19.79 -22.07 -4.84
CA LEU A 232 -19.20 -20.74 -5.08
C LEU A 232 -19.35 -19.85 -3.85
N LYS A 233 -18.21 -19.51 -3.22
CA LYS A 233 -18.04 -18.59 -2.09
C LYS A 233 -17.07 -17.51 -2.52
N LEU A 234 -17.49 -16.25 -2.43
CA LEU A 234 -16.69 -15.10 -2.85
C LEU A 234 -16.53 -14.13 -1.70
N ILE A 235 -15.31 -13.70 -1.44
CA ILE A 235 -15.04 -12.53 -0.62
C ILE A 235 -15.67 -11.29 -1.26
N SER A 236 -16.02 -10.32 -0.41
CA SER A 236 -16.57 -9.03 -0.81
C SER A 236 -15.67 -8.33 -1.84
N HIS A 237 -16.21 -7.29 -2.48
CA HIS A 237 -15.50 -6.43 -3.43
C HIS A 237 -14.77 -7.20 -4.56
N TRP A 238 -13.51 -7.60 -4.40
CA TRP A 238 -12.71 -8.16 -5.50
C TRP A 238 -13.16 -9.56 -5.92
N GLY A 239 -13.61 -10.42 -4.99
CA GLY A 239 -14.17 -11.72 -5.36
C GLY A 239 -15.42 -11.57 -6.22
N LEU A 240 -16.34 -10.69 -5.80
CA LEU A 240 -17.55 -10.34 -6.56
C LEU A 240 -17.23 -9.66 -7.90
N ARG A 241 -16.27 -8.74 -7.92
CA ARG A 241 -15.81 -8.04 -9.14
C ARG A 241 -15.25 -9.03 -10.15
N ASP A 242 -14.36 -9.92 -9.72
CA ASP A 242 -13.67 -10.85 -10.60
C ASP A 242 -14.65 -11.87 -11.18
N GLU A 243 -15.62 -12.34 -10.39
CA GLU A 243 -16.74 -13.14 -10.88
C GLU A 243 -17.59 -12.37 -11.90
N LEU A 244 -17.93 -11.10 -11.64
CA LEU A 244 -18.68 -10.26 -12.60
C LEU A 244 -17.90 -10.11 -13.91
N LYS A 245 -16.58 -9.90 -13.83
CA LYS A 245 -15.67 -9.87 -14.97
C LYS A 245 -15.69 -11.21 -15.73
N ALA A 246 -15.74 -12.34 -15.04
CA ALA A 246 -15.80 -13.67 -15.66
C ALA A 246 -16.99 -13.79 -16.62
N GLN A 247 -18.15 -13.28 -16.22
CA GLN A 247 -19.43 -13.38 -16.93
C GLN A 247 -19.50 -12.67 -18.30
N TYR A 248 -18.53 -11.82 -18.67
CA TYR A 248 -18.50 -11.23 -20.03
C TYR A 248 -18.22 -12.26 -21.13
N ALA A 249 -17.69 -13.44 -20.79
CA ALA A 249 -17.42 -14.51 -21.75
C ALA A 249 -18.64 -15.42 -22.00
N GLU A 250 -19.69 -15.30 -21.20
CA GLU A 250 -20.88 -16.16 -21.26
C GLU A 250 -22.03 -15.46 -22.01
N ASP A 251 -22.66 -16.16 -22.95
CA ASP A 251 -23.80 -15.63 -23.73
C ASP A 251 -24.98 -15.21 -22.85
N ASP A 252 -25.21 -15.92 -21.74
CA ASP A 252 -26.24 -15.67 -20.73
C ASP A 252 -25.67 -15.06 -19.45
N GLY A 253 -24.49 -14.42 -19.51
CA GLY A 253 -23.80 -13.87 -18.34
C GLY A 253 -24.46 -12.62 -17.73
N LEU A 254 -25.22 -11.84 -18.51
CA LEU A 254 -25.76 -10.54 -18.07
C LEU A 254 -26.66 -10.63 -16.80
N PRO A 255 -27.60 -11.59 -16.66
CA PRO A 255 -28.35 -11.79 -15.42
C PRO A 255 -27.47 -12.04 -14.19
N ARG A 256 -26.35 -12.77 -14.34
CA ARG A 256 -25.39 -13.00 -13.24
C ARG A 256 -24.67 -11.71 -12.87
N GLN A 257 -24.24 -10.92 -13.86
CA GLN A 257 -23.62 -9.60 -13.63
C GLN A 257 -24.56 -8.65 -12.87
N GLN A 258 -25.83 -8.60 -13.28
CA GLN A 258 -26.86 -7.78 -12.62
C GLN A 258 -27.08 -8.21 -11.17
N MET A 259 -27.19 -9.51 -10.89
CA MET A 259 -27.36 -10.00 -9.52
C MET A 259 -26.15 -9.67 -8.65
N ILE A 260 -24.92 -9.83 -9.16
CA ILE A 260 -23.70 -9.45 -8.42
C ILE A 260 -23.72 -7.96 -8.10
N TYR A 261 -24.08 -7.14 -9.08
CA TYR A 261 -24.17 -5.69 -8.87
C TYR A 261 -25.24 -5.32 -7.83
N ASP A 262 -26.38 -6.00 -7.81
CA ASP A 262 -27.41 -5.80 -6.76
C ASP A 262 -26.89 -6.18 -5.37
N VAL A 263 -26.14 -7.27 -5.25
CA VAL A 263 -25.46 -7.65 -3.99
C VAL A 263 -24.51 -6.54 -3.54
N MET A 264 -23.66 -6.03 -4.44
CA MET A 264 -22.72 -4.94 -4.13
C MET A 264 -23.44 -3.67 -3.69
N GLN A 265 -24.52 -3.27 -4.36
CA GLN A 265 -25.31 -2.10 -3.97
C GLN A 265 -25.87 -2.24 -2.55
N LYS A 266 -26.29 -3.44 -2.15
CA LYS A 266 -26.80 -3.72 -0.81
C LYS A 266 -25.72 -3.73 0.26
N ILE A 267 -24.51 -4.19 -0.07
CA ILE A 267 -23.34 -4.06 0.81
C ILE A 267 -23.03 -2.58 1.04
N ILE A 268 -22.95 -1.78 -0.03
CA ILE A 268 -22.66 -0.34 0.05
C ILE A 268 -23.71 0.39 0.89
N ARG A 269 -25.00 0.12 0.66
CA ARG A 269 -26.09 0.78 1.40
C ARG A 269 -26.29 0.23 2.82
N GLN A 270 -25.58 -0.85 3.19
CA GLN A 270 -25.77 -1.63 4.42
C GLN A 270 -27.25 -2.08 4.56
N GLU A 271 -27.79 -2.57 3.45
CA GLU A 271 -29.15 -3.14 3.30
C GLU A 271 -29.12 -4.67 3.19
N ILE A 272 -27.93 -5.26 3.02
CA ILE A 272 -27.74 -6.72 3.01
C ILE A 272 -28.21 -7.32 4.34
N PRO A 273 -28.96 -8.43 4.36
CA PRO A 273 -29.29 -9.11 5.60
C PRO A 273 -28.04 -9.61 6.31
N ARG A 274 -27.86 -9.26 7.59
CA ARG A 274 -26.65 -9.61 8.36
C ARG A 274 -26.36 -11.10 8.34
N VAL A 275 -27.40 -11.93 8.43
CA VAL A 275 -27.28 -13.39 8.53
C VAL A 275 -26.72 -14.05 7.28
N VAL A 276 -26.64 -13.34 6.15
CA VAL A 276 -26.12 -13.86 4.86
C VAL A 276 -24.59 -13.77 4.79
N ILE A 277 -23.98 -12.88 5.56
CA ILE A 277 -22.53 -12.67 5.55
C ILE A 277 -21.86 -13.91 6.15
N ASP A 278 -21.00 -14.53 5.34
CA ASP A 278 -20.27 -15.76 5.62
C ASP A 278 -21.10 -16.92 6.19
N ASN A 279 -22.34 -17.07 5.71
CA ASN A 279 -23.23 -18.13 6.16
C ASN A 279 -23.71 -19.07 5.03
N PRO A 280 -23.31 -20.36 5.04
CA PRO A 280 -23.73 -21.33 4.03
C PRO A 280 -25.14 -21.89 4.25
N GLU A 281 -25.76 -21.66 5.41
CA GLU A 281 -27.01 -22.32 5.81
C GLU A 281 -28.29 -21.55 5.44
N VAL A 282 -28.13 -20.35 4.87
CA VAL A 282 -29.24 -19.48 4.48
C VAL A 282 -29.30 -19.26 2.98
N VAL A 283 -30.51 -19.07 2.49
CA VAL A 283 -30.83 -18.76 1.09
C VAL A 283 -31.36 -17.34 1.02
N TRP A 284 -30.81 -16.53 0.13
CA TRP A 284 -31.13 -15.10 0.04
C TRP A 284 -31.72 -14.74 -1.33
N LYS A 285 -32.96 -14.27 -1.32
CA LYS A 285 -33.57 -13.66 -2.50
C LYS A 285 -33.16 -12.20 -2.59
N VAL A 286 -32.20 -11.92 -3.48
CA VAL A 286 -31.48 -10.64 -3.51
C VAL A 286 -32.43 -9.47 -3.73
N ALA A 287 -33.36 -9.57 -4.69
CA ALA A 287 -34.24 -8.45 -5.04
C ALA A 287 -35.14 -7.97 -3.89
N THR A 288 -35.66 -8.89 -3.06
CA THR A 288 -36.62 -8.59 -1.98
C THR A 288 -35.99 -8.55 -0.60
N ASN A 289 -34.70 -8.90 -0.47
CA ASN A 289 -34.02 -9.12 0.82
C ASN A 289 -34.64 -10.22 1.69
N GLU A 290 -35.45 -11.11 1.12
CA GLU A 290 -36.03 -12.23 1.86
C GLU A 290 -34.98 -13.31 2.11
N VAL A 291 -34.91 -13.78 3.35
CA VAL A 291 -34.00 -14.85 3.79
C VAL A 291 -34.81 -16.08 4.19
N SER A 292 -34.32 -17.25 3.83
CA SER A 292 -34.90 -18.54 4.19
C SER A 292 -33.80 -19.58 4.47
N GLY A 293 -34.18 -20.81 4.83
CA GLY A 293 -33.24 -21.87 5.24
C GLY A 293 -33.17 -21.98 6.76
N ALA A 294 -31.96 -22.06 7.31
CA ALA A 294 -31.73 -22.20 8.76
C ALA A 294 -32.19 -20.98 9.58
N SER A 295 -32.37 -19.82 8.94
CA SER A 295 -32.92 -18.60 9.53
C SER A 295 -33.88 -17.93 8.56
N ARG A 296 -34.82 -17.13 9.10
CA ARG A 296 -35.68 -16.21 8.34
C ARG A 296 -35.41 -14.75 8.70
N ASP A 297 -34.34 -14.47 9.45
CA ASP A 297 -33.96 -13.12 9.84
C ASP A 297 -33.45 -12.34 8.61
N SER A 298 -34.26 -11.40 8.14
CA SER A 298 -33.90 -10.48 7.05
C SER A 298 -33.42 -9.12 7.55
N SER A 299 -33.07 -9.00 8.85
CA SER A 299 -32.57 -7.75 9.42
C SER A 299 -31.28 -7.34 8.74
N ARG A 300 -31.23 -6.10 8.26
CA ARG A 300 -30.04 -5.54 7.61
C ARG A 300 -28.82 -5.60 8.54
N GLU A 301 -27.63 -5.72 7.96
CA GLU A 301 -26.39 -5.36 8.63
C GLU A 301 -26.55 -3.92 9.19
N PRO A 302 -26.20 -3.67 10.47
CA PRO A 302 -26.01 -2.31 10.95
C PRO A 302 -24.96 -1.59 10.08
N ASP A 303 -24.70 -0.31 10.30
CA ASP A 303 -23.70 0.43 9.51
C ASP A 303 -22.24 0.06 9.86
N THR A 304 -21.96 -1.25 10.05
CA THR A 304 -20.72 -1.85 10.53
C THR A 304 -19.55 -1.51 9.62
N ARG A 305 -19.72 -1.62 8.29
CA ARG A 305 -18.68 -1.24 7.31
C ARG A 305 -18.14 0.17 7.56
N TYR A 306 -19.05 1.11 7.79
CA TYR A 306 -18.71 2.50 8.04
C TYR A 306 -18.27 2.76 9.48
N ALA A 307 -18.70 1.94 10.43
CA ALA A 307 -18.15 1.96 11.78
C ALA A 307 -16.67 1.54 11.79
N MET A 308 -16.28 0.56 10.97
CA MET A 308 -14.87 0.15 10.80
C MET A 308 -14.04 1.29 10.18
N LEU A 309 -14.53 1.90 9.09
CA LEU A 309 -13.88 3.08 8.49
C LEU A 309 -13.76 4.25 9.48
N LYS A 310 -14.81 4.52 10.26
CA LYS A 310 -14.74 5.56 11.30
C LYS A 310 -13.71 5.19 12.37
N ALA A 311 -13.60 3.92 12.76
CA ALA A 311 -12.63 3.49 13.76
C ALA A 311 -11.18 3.68 13.28
N THR A 312 -10.87 3.34 12.02
CA THR A 312 -9.55 3.58 11.43
C THR A 312 -9.24 5.08 11.31
N PHE A 313 -10.23 5.91 10.92
CA PHE A 313 -10.08 7.37 10.95
C PHE A 313 -9.81 7.92 12.36
N LEU A 314 -10.54 7.46 13.38
CA LEU A 314 -10.34 7.92 14.76
C LEU A 314 -8.97 7.50 15.31
N ALA A 315 -8.49 6.31 14.93
CA ALA A 315 -7.15 5.85 15.23
C ALA A 315 -6.08 6.77 14.61
N GLU A 316 -6.21 7.11 13.32
CA GLU A 316 -5.31 8.06 12.65
C GLU A 316 -5.37 9.45 13.29
N ARG A 317 -6.57 9.94 13.62
CA ARG A 317 -6.74 11.23 14.32
C ARG A 317 -6.12 11.25 15.70
N ALA A 318 -6.03 10.10 16.38
CA ALA A 318 -5.34 10.01 17.66
C ALA A 318 -3.81 10.16 17.52
N VAL A 319 -3.26 9.82 16.34
CA VAL A 319 -1.84 9.93 16.00
C VAL A 319 -1.46 11.35 15.54
N ASP A 320 -2.39 12.07 14.92
CA ASP A 320 -2.20 13.42 14.36
C ASP A 320 -1.42 14.42 15.25
N PRO A 321 -1.69 14.56 16.57
CA PRO A 321 -0.98 15.52 17.42
C PRO A 321 0.53 15.26 17.57
N TYR A 322 0.99 14.07 17.19
CA TYR A 322 2.37 13.62 17.31
C TYR A 322 3.18 13.80 16.02
N TYR A 323 2.56 14.36 14.97
CA TYR A 323 3.18 14.68 13.68
C TYR A 323 3.16 16.19 13.45
N PRO A 324 4.14 16.95 13.94
CA PRO A 324 4.08 18.41 13.85
C PRO A 324 4.40 18.95 12.45
N ILE A 325 4.93 18.13 11.54
CA ILE A 325 5.23 18.52 10.14
C ILE A 325 4.07 18.16 9.20
N CYS A 326 3.48 16.97 9.36
CA CYS A 326 2.34 16.48 8.58
C CYS A 326 1.19 16.07 9.53
N PRO A 327 0.49 17.04 10.13
CA PRO A 327 -0.46 16.80 11.23
C PRO A 327 -1.71 16.02 10.87
N THR A 328 -2.00 15.78 9.60
CA THR A 328 -3.17 14.97 9.19
C THR A 328 -2.71 13.73 8.43
N LYS A 329 -3.51 12.66 8.47
CA LYS A 329 -3.29 11.47 7.65
C LYS A 329 -3.21 11.81 6.17
N ILE A 330 -3.98 12.79 5.70
CA ILE A 330 -3.94 13.27 4.31
C ILE A 330 -2.52 13.78 4.00
N GLU A 331 -2.00 14.67 4.84
CA GLU A 331 -0.64 15.20 4.65
C GLU A 331 0.43 14.12 4.77
N ARG A 332 0.31 13.17 5.72
CA ARG A 332 1.24 12.04 5.81
C ARG A 332 1.25 11.22 4.52
N ARG A 333 0.07 10.83 4.02
CA ARG A 333 -0.06 10.00 2.81
C ARG A 333 0.48 10.68 1.56
N PHE A 334 0.29 11.99 1.40
CA PHE A 334 0.73 12.69 0.18
C PHE A 334 2.14 13.28 0.31
N ARG A 335 2.44 13.93 1.44
CA ARG A 335 3.70 14.68 1.62
C ARG A 335 4.85 13.84 2.15
N GLN A 336 4.57 12.77 2.90
CA GLN A 336 5.58 11.90 3.50
C GLN A 336 5.65 10.54 2.79
N ASP A 337 4.53 9.84 2.61
CA ASP A 337 4.55 8.47 2.05
C ASP A 337 4.69 8.49 0.53
N ARG A 338 3.84 9.26 -0.17
CA ARG A 338 3.90 9.34 -1.65
C ARG A 338 4.95 10.32 -2.14
N GLU A 339 5.23 11.37 -1.37
CA GLU A 339 6.06 12.49 -1.80
C GLU A 339 5.58 13.15 -3.11
N ILE A 340 4.26 13.22 -3.27
CA ILE A 340 3.58 13.90 -4.37
C ILE A 340 2.46 14.75 -3.77
N PRO A 341 2.38 16.06 -4.05
CA PRO A 341 1.28 16.89 -3.58
C PRO A 341 -0.08 16.30 -3.94
N GLU A 342 -1.04 16.36 -3.01
CA GLU A 342 -2.38 15.81 -3.18
C GLU A 342 -3.07 16.36 -4.43
N GLU A 343 -2.92 17.66 -4.69
CA GLU A 343 -3.51 18.35 -5.83
C GLU A 343 -2.93 17.85 -7.15
N THR A 344 -1.64 17.45 -7.17
CA THR A 344 -1.00 16.88 -8.37
C THR A 344 -1.59 15.51 -8.68
N VAL A 345 -1.80 14.67 -7.66
CA VAL A 345 -2.43 13.36 -7.81
C VAL A 345 -3.89 13.50 -8.28
N GLU A 346 -4.66 14.39 -7.65
CA GLU A 346 -6.05 14.68 -8.07
C GLU A 346 -6.11 15.16 -9.53
N GLN A 347 -5.17 16.03 -9.94
CA GLN A 347 -5.11 16.55 -11.30
C GLN A 347 -4.82 15.45 -12.33
N LEU A 348 -3.87 14.56 -12.07
CA LEU A 348 -3.56 13.42 -12.95
C LEU A 348 -4.80 12.55 -13.18
N PHE A 349 -5.53 12.23 -12.12
CA PHE A 349 -6.74 11.41 -12.21
C PHE A 349 -7.87 12.14 -12.94
N ALA A 350 -8.09 13.42 -12.62
CA ALA A 350 -9.12 14.22 -13.27
C ALA A 350 -8.85 14.41 -14.77
N GLU A 351 -7.58 14.59 -15.17
CA GLU A 351 -7.17 14.70 -16.57
C GLU A 351 -7.48 13.41 -17.34
N LEU A 352 -7.08 12.26 -16.80
CA LEU A 352 -7.35 10.96 -17.41
C LEU A 352 -8.85 10.70 -17.57
N LEU A 353 -9.62 10.92 -16.50
CA LEU A 353 -11.06 10.69 -16.47
C LEU A 353 -11.87 11.68 -17.31
N SER A 354 -11.32 12.85 -17.61
CA SER A 354 -11.96 13.86 -18.47
C SER A 354 -11.51 13.78 -19.93
N SER A 355 -10.62 12.85 -20.27
CA SER A 355 -10.03 12.74 -21.61
C SER A 355 -11.05 12.31 -22.68
N ALA A 356 -10.82 12.75 -23.91
CA ALA A 356 -11.62 12.33 -25.06
C ALA A 356 -11.42 10.85 -25.39
N GLU A 357 -10.23 10.32 -25.10
CA GLU A 357 -9.84 8.92 -25.27
C GLU A 357 -10.66 8.01 -24.37
N PHE A 358 -10.88 8.39 -23.10
CA PHE A 358 -11.74 7.62 -22.18
C PHE A 358 -13.18 7.56 -22.68
N GLN A 359 -13.75 8.70 -23.09
CA GLN A 359 -15.12 8.78 -23.64
C GLN A 359 -15.28 7.91 -24.90
N LYS A 360 -14.33 8.00 -25.84
CA LYS A 360 -14.34 7.21 -27.08
C LYS A 360 -14.16 5.71 -26.80
N THR A 361 -13.35 5.36 -25.80
CA THR A 361 -13.18 3.97 -25.35
C THR A 361 -14.51 3.42 -24.84
N GLY A 362 -15.26 4.17 -24.04
CA GLY A 362 -16.62 3.77 -23.62
C GLY A 362 -17.57 3.54 -24.80
N LYS A 363 -17.52 4.38 -25.84
CA LYS A 363 -18.31 4.17 -27.06
C LYS A 363 -17.91 2.91 -27.84
N LEU A 364 -16.63 2.56 -27.85
CA LEU A 364 -16.19 1.31 -28.43
C LEU A 364 -16.69 0.10 -27.63
N ILE A 365 -16.68 0.17 -26.29
CA ILE A 365 -17.24 -0.90 -25.43
C ILE A 365 -18.74 -1.05 -25.69
N GLU A 366 -19.50 0.05 -25.73
CA GLU A 366 -20.95 0.06 -26.03
C GLU A 366 -21.24 -0.65 -27.36
N LYS A 367 -20.47 -0.33 -28.40
CA LYS A 367 -20.56 -0.98 -29.72
C LYS A 367 -20.24 -2.48 -29.64
N ARG A 368 -19.19 -2.89 -28.90
CA ARG A 368 -18.79 -4.29 -28.75
C ARG A 368 -19.81 -5.13 -27.97
N LEU A 369 -20.41 -4.56 -26.93
CA LEU A 369 -21.42 -5.24 -26.12
C LEU A 369 -22.79 -5.30 -26.80
N GLY A 370 -23.06 -4.44 -27.79
CA GLY A 370 -24.35 -4.40 -28.49
C GLY A 370 -25.52 -3.96 -27.61
N ARG A 371 -25.24 -3.34 -26.46
CA ARG A 371 -26.23 -2.84 -25.50
C ARG A 371 -25.73 -1.55 -24.85
N PRO A 372 -26.63 -0.71 -24.30
CA PRO A 372 -26.23 0.38 -23.43
C PRO A 372 -25.34 -0.13 -22.29
N LEU A 373 -24.32 0.67 -21.96
CA LEU A 373 -23.44 0.35 -20.83
C LEU A 373 -24.24 0.36 -19.52
N GLN A 374 -23.81 -0.46 -18.58
CA GLN A 374 -24.29 -0.54 -17.21
C GLN A 374 -23.21 -0.01 -16.27
N PRO A 375 -23.53 0.41 -15.03
CA PRO A 375 -22.52 0.89 -14.09
C PRO A 375 -21.36 -0.08 -13.86
N PHE A 376 -21.63 -1.38 -13.86
CA PHE A 376 -20.58 -2.41 -13.69
C PHE A 376 -19.69 -2.59 -14.93
N ASP A 377 -19.98 -1.97 -16.07
CA ASP A 377 -19.10 -2.00 -17.24
C ASP A 377 -17.81 -1.17 -17.08
N ILE A 378 -17.66 -0.45 -15.95
CA ILE A 378 -16.33 0.01 -15.52
C ILE A 378 -15.33 -1.16 -15.39
N TRP A 379 -15.83 -2.38 -15.24
CA TRP A 379 -15.06 -3.62 -15.17
C TRP A 379 -14.99 -4.40 -16.47
N TYR A 380 -15.43 -3.83 -17.59
CA TYR A 380 -15.32 -4.48 -18.89
C TYR A 380 -13.90 -4.99 -19.17
N LYS A 381 -13.78 -6.29 -19.46
CA LYS A 381 -12.48 -6.97 -19.69
C LYS A 381 -12.20 -7.28 -21.17
N GLY A 382 -13.08 -6.92 -22.10
CA GLY A 382 -13.00 -7.37 -23.50
C GLY A 382 -11.97 -6.63 -24.37
N PHE A 383 -11.14 -5.77 -23.77
CA PHE A 383 -9.89 -5.30 -24.39
C PHE A 383 -8.69 -6.19 -24.04
N ARG A 384 -8.83 -7.18 -23.16
CA ARG A 384 -7.78 -8.18 -23.02
C ARG A 384 -7.73 -9.02 -24.28
N THR A 385 -6.55 -9.08 -24.87
CA THR A 385 -6.26 -9.94 -26.01
C THR A 385 -6.64 -11.38 -25.68
N ALA A 386 -7.40 -12.05 -26.55
CA ALA A 386 -7.73 -13.45 -26.36
C ALA A 386 -6.42 -14.26 -26.44
N SER A 387 -6.04 -14.90 -25.34
CA SER A 387 -4.93 -15.85 -25.38
C SER A 387 -5.27 -16.96 -26.36
N ARG A 388 -4.29 -17.37 -27.19
CA ARG A 388 -4.41 -18.58 -28.00
C ARG A 388 -4.62 -19.83 -27.13
N TYR A 389 -4.17 -19.77 -25.89
CA TYR A 389 -4.29 -20.82 -24.89
C TYR A 389 -5.54 -20.58 -24.03
N SER A 390 -6.36 -21.61 -23.90
CA SER A 390 -7.43 -21.65 -22.91
C SER A 390 -6.86 -21.65 -21.49
N GLU A 391 -7.66 -21.20 -20.52
CA GLU A 391 -7.27 -21.24 -19.10
C GLU A 391 -6.88 -22.65 -18.65
N ARG A 392 -7.59 -23.68 -19.15
CA ARG A 392 -7.25 -25.08 -18.89
C ARG A 392 -5.88 -25.48 -19.45
N GLU A 393 -5.55 -25.08 -20.68
CA GLU A 393 -4.24 -25.37 -21.27
C GLU A 393 -3.12 -24.68 -20.50
N LEU A 394 -3.35 -23.44 -20.06
CA LEU A 394 -2.41 -22.70 -19.22
C LEU A 394 -2.26 -23.34 -17.84
N ASP A 395 -3.36 -23.79 -17.23
CA ASP A 395 -3.33 -24.54 -15.97
C ASP A 395 -2.52 -25.83 -16.10
N GLU A 396 -2.77 -26.65 -17.13
CA GLU A 396 -2.03 -27.88 -17.38
C GLU A 396 -0.52 -27.60 -17.60
N TYR A 397 -0.18 -26.55 -18.34
CA TYR A 397 1.21 -26.16 -18.59
C TYR A 397 1.93 -25.68 -17.33
N VAL A 398 1.29 -24.80 -16.56
CA VAL A 398 1.85 -24.23 -15.32
C VAL A 398 1.98 -25.32 -14.26
N GLN A 399 0.99 -26.21 -14.11
CA GLN A 399 1.06 -27.34 -13.17
C GLN A 399 2.21 -28.29 -13.51
N ALA A 400 2.42 -28.57 -14.80
CA ALA A 400 3.53 -29.41 -15.24
C ALA A 400 4.90 -28.77 -14.96
N ARG A 401 5.03 -27.45 -15.13
CA ARG A 401 6.28 -26.72 -14.90
C ARG A 401 6.55 -26.46 -13.41
N TYR A 402 5.50 -26.15 -12.65
CA TYR A 402 5.56 -25.79 -11.23
C TYR A 402 4.61 -26.66 -10.38
N PRO A 403 4.89 -27.97 -10.26
CA PRO A 403 4.07 -28.86 -9.44
C PRO A 403 4.15 -28.55 -7.94
N THR A 404 5.15 -27.77 -7.52
CA THR A 404 5.36 -27.39 -6.12
C THR A 404 5.90 -25.96 -6.01
N VAL A 405 5.77 -25.34 -4.83
CA VAL A 405 6.41 -24.06 -4.49
C VAL A 405 7.93 -24.12 -4.70
N ALA A 406 8.56 -25.24 -4.33
CA ALA A 406 10.00 -25.45 -4.51
C ALA A 406 10.43 -25.46 -6.00
N ALA A 407 9.59 -26.00 -6.89
CA ALA A 407 9.83 -25.98 -8.32
C ALA A 407 9.81 -24.55 -8.87
N PHE A 408 8.85 -23.72 -8.45
CA PHE A 408 8.80 -22.31 -8.82
C PHE A 408 10.02 -21.55 -8.28
N LYS A 409 10.37 -21.74 -7.00
CA LYS A 409 11.57 -21.13 -6.39
C LYS A 409 12.85 -21.45 -7.18
N ALA A 410 13.03 -22.71 -7.56
CA ALA A 410 14.21 -23.15 -8.30
C ALA A 410 14.32 -22.51 -9.70
N ASP A 411 13.19 -22.09 -10.29
CA ASP A 411 13.15 -21.54 -11.65
C ASP A 411 13.31 -20.01 -11.69
N ILE A 412 13.31 -19.31 -10.55
CA ILE A 412 13.40 -17.83 -10.49
C ILE A 412 14.57 -17.30 -11.32
N ALA A 413 15.76 -17.90 -11.20
CA ALA A 413 16.94 -17.46 -11.96
C ALA A 413 16.75 -17.59 -13.48
N ASN A 414 16.01 -18.61 -13.95
CA ASN A 414 15.70 -18.78 -15.37
C ASN A 414 14.65 -17.78 -15.83
N ILE A 415 13.60 -17.56 -15.02
CA ILE A 415 12.57 -16.53 -15.26
C ILE A 415 13.23 -15.17 -15.47
N LEU A 416 14.15 -14.78 -14.59
CA LEU A 416 14.86 -13.50 -14.69
C LEU A 416 15.76 -13.44 -15.94
N GLN A 417 16.43 -14.54 -16.31
CA GLN A 417 17.21 -14.57 -17.55
C GLN A 417 16.33 -14.40 -18.79
N THR A 418 15.14 -15.01 -18.82
CA THR A 418 14.14 -14.78 -19.89
C THR A 418 13.76 -13.31 -19.97
N LEU A 419 13.59 -12.64 -18.83
CA LEU A 419 13.29 -11.21 -18.74
C LEU A 419 14.52 -10.29 -19.01
N GLY A 420 15.64 -10.88 -19.46
CA GLY A 420 16.82 -10.14 -19.92
C GLY A 420 17.84 -9.81 -18.84
N PHE A 421 17.67 -10.29 -17.60
CA PHE A 421 18.69 -10.13 -16.57
C PHE A 421 19.95 -10.93 -16.91
N ARG A 422 21.13 -10.34 -16.63
CA ARG A 422 22.40 -11.08 -16.74
C ARG A 422 22.37 -12.26 -15.77
N ARG A 423 22.92 -13.40 -16.18
CA ARG A 423 22.97 -14.64 -15.37
C ARG A 423 23.44 -14.40 -13.93
N GLU A 424 24.55 -13.68 -13.74
CA GLU A 424 25.07 -13.37 -12.40
C GLU A 424 24.09 -12.55 -11.55
N THR A 425 23.41 -11.57 -12.16
CA THR A 425 22.39 -10.76 -11.47
C THR A 425 21.16 -11.60 -11.16
N ALA A 426 20.71 -12.46 -12.08
CA ALA A 426 19.57 -13.35 -11.91
C ALA A 426 19.82 -14.38 -10.79
N GLU A 427 20.99 -15.02 -10.76
CA GLU A 427 21.40 -15.95 -9.71
C GLU A 427 21.49 -15.26 -8.35
N PHE A 428 22.04 -14.03 -8.31
CA PHE A 428 22.08 -13.22 -7.10
C PHE A 428 20.68 -12.92 -6.57
N ILE A 429 19.77 -12.42 -7.43
CA ILE A 429 18.40 -12.09 -7.01
C ILE A 429 17.66 -13.34 -6.53
N ALA A 430 17.75 -14.45 -7.28
CA ALA A 430 17.13 -15.71 -6.90
C ALA A 430 17.64 -16.22 -5.53
N SER A 431 18.93 -16.02 -5.21
CA SER A 431 19.49 -16.39 -3.90
C SER A 431 18.93 -15.58 -2.72
N LYS A 432 18.28 -14.46 -3.00
CA LYS A 432 17.71 -13.52 -2.02
C LYS A 432 16.19 -13.58 -1.90
N ILE A 433 15.55 -14.55 -2.55
CA ILE A 433 14.10 -14.71 -2.55
C ILE A 433 13.72 -16.11 -2.05
N GLU A 434 12.93 -16.15 -0.99
CA GLU A 434 12.21 -17.32 -0.52
C GLU A 434 10.80 -17.34 -1.13
N VAL A 435 10.22 -18.54 -1.31
CA VAL A 435 8.85 -18.69 -1.80
C VAL A 435 8.06 -19.54 -0.81
N ASP A 436 6.98 -18.98 -0.29
CA ASP A 436 6.15 -19.60 0.75
C ASP A 436 4.72 -19.87 0.24
N PRO A 437 4.07 -20.97 0.69
CA PRO A 437 2.68 -21.26 0.33
C PRO A 437 1.72 -20.31 1.05
N ALA A 438 0.96 -19.49 0.31
CA ALA A 438 0.03 -18.53 0.88
C ALA A 438 -1.30 -19.16 1.33
N ARG A 439 -1.82 -18.75 2.50
CA ARG A 439 -3.22 -18.96 2.89
C ARG A 439 -4.14 -17.96 2.19
N GLY A 440 -3.73 -16.68 2.15
CA GLY A 440 -4.42 -15.57 1.49
C GLY A 440 -4.19 -15.50 -0.02
N ALA A 441 -4.49 -14.37 -0.65
CA ALA A 441 -4.37 -14.18 -2.10
C ALA A 441 -2.92 -14.29 -2.64
N GLY A 442 -1.92 -14.21 -1.76
CA GLY A 442 -0.50 -14.03 -2.11
C GLY A 442 -0.05 -12.62 -1.70
N HIS A 443 1.24 -12.45 -1.39
CA HIS A 443 1.85 -11.16 -1.07
C HIS A 443 3.38 -11.26 -1.04
N ALA A 444 4.07 -10.23 -1.51
CA ALA A 444 5.50 -10.03 -1.40
C ALA A 444 5.86 -9.31 -0.10
N MET A 445 6.90 -9.79 0.58
CA MET A 445 7.44 -9.17 1.78
C MET A 445 8.94 -8.96 1.61
N GLY A 446 9.36 -7.70 1.47
CA GLY A 446 10.77 -7.33 1.33
C GLY A 446 11.59 -7.65 2.59
N ALA A 447 12.91 -7.77 2.42
CA ALA A 447 13.83 -7.83 3.55
C ALA A 447 14.11 -6.41 4.10
N GLY A 448 14.32 -6.28 5.41
CA GLY A 448 14.72 -5.00 6.04
C GLY A 448 16.23 -4.85 6.26
N ARG A 449 17.04 -5.86 5.93
CA ARG A 449 18.50 -5.84 5.99
C ARG A 449 19.11 -6.75 4.93
N ARG A 450 20.31 -6.44 4.42
CA ARG A 450 20.92 -7.17 3.30
C ARG A 450 21.29 -8.62 3.61
N SER A 451 21.44 -8.99 4.89
CA SER A 451 21.72 -10.38 5.27
C SER A 451 20.51 -11.31 5.10
N ASP A 452 19.31 -10.74 5.04
CA ASP A 452 18.06 -11.50 4.99
C ASP A 452 17.57 -11.70 3.55
N ASN A 453 16.56 -12.55 3.41
CA ASN A 453 15.88 -12.81 2.14
C ASN A 453 14.49 -12.17 2.13
N ALA A 454 14.07 -11.71 0.96
CA ALA A 454 12.68 -11.35 0.70
C ALA A 454 11.82 -12.62 0.58
N HIS A 455 10.53 -12.52 0.85
CA HIS A 455 9.59 -13.63 0.82
C HIS A 455 8.46 -13.37 -0.18
N LEU A 456 8.30 -14.29 -1.12
CA LEU A 456 7.21 -14.32 -2.09
C LEU A 456 6.16 -15.30 -1.61
N ARG A 457 4.94 -14.84 -1.33
CA ARG A 457 3.84 -15.74 -0.97
C ARG A 457 2.88 -15.92 -2.14
N THR A 458 2.61 -17.15 -2.52
CA THR A 458 1.62 -17.48 -3.56
C THR A 458 0.89 -18.77 -3.25
N ARG A 459 -0.32 -18.93 -3.81
CA ARG A 459 -1.11 -20.16 -3.66
C ARG A 459 -0.65 -21.22 -4.64
N VAL A 460 -0.28 -22.38 -4.10
CA VAL A 460 0.01 -23.60 -4.88
C VAL A 460 -0.82 -24.74 -4.30
N PRO A 461 -1.95 -25.10 -4.93
CA PRO A 461 -2.75 -26.26 -4.52
C PRO A 461 -1.96 -27.57 -4.55
N GLU A 462 -2.47 -28.62 -3.91
CA GLU A 462 -1.87 -29.96 -3.94
C GLU A 462 -1.70 -30.51 -5.38
N SER A 463 -2.56 -30.09 -6.31
CA SER A 463 -2.47 -30.45 -7.73
C SER A 463 -1.38 -29.69 -8.51
N GLY A 464 -0.65 -28.78 -7.87
CA GLY A 464 0.32 -27.89 -8.51
C GLY A 464 -0.24 -26.49 -8.80
N MET A 465 0.65 -25.57 -9.17
CA MET A 465 0.32 -24.17 -9.41
C MET A 465 -0.57 -24.05 -10.66
N ASN A 466 -1.73 -23.40 -10.54
CA ASN A 466 -2.58 -23.08 -11.70
C ASN A 466 -2.18 -21.72 -12.30
N TYR A 467 -2.69 -21.38 -13.48
CA TYR A 467 -2.30 -20.17 -14.20
C TYR A 467 -2.61 -18.90 -13.42
N LYS A 468 -3.76 -18.85 -12.71
CA LYS A 468 -4.08 -17.73 -11.82
C LYS A 468 -3.03 -17.56 -10.71
N GLY A 469 -2.66 -18.66 -10.05
CA GLY A 469 -1.63 -18.67 -9.01
C GLY A 469 -0.25 -18.27 -9.54
N PHE A 470 0.08 -18.68 -10.77
CA PHE A 470 1.29 -18.25 -11.46
C PHE A 470 1.30 -16.77 -11.81
N ASN A 471 0.21 -16.25 -12.37
CA ASN A 471 0.11 -14.82 -12.69
C ASN A 471 0.27 -13.94 -11.43
N ILE A 472 -0.29 -14.38 -10.30
CA ILE A 472 -0.06 -13.76 -8.98
C ILE A 472 1.42 -13.92 -8.58
N ALA A 473 1.99 -15.13 -8.64
CA ALA A 473 3.37 -15.38 -8.25
C ALA A 473 4.37 -14.50 -9.03
N VAL A 474 4.12 -14.28 -10.32
CA VAL A 474 4.93 -13.41 -11.18
C VAL A 474 4.79 -11.93 -10.79
N HIS A 475 3.58 -11.48 -10.41
CA HIS A 475 3.37 -10.15 -9.85
C HIS A 475 4.18 -9.94 -8.56
N GLU A 476 4.04 -10.87 -7.60
CA GLU A 476 4.80 -10.82 -6.34
C GLU A 476 6.32 -10.93 -6.57
N LEU A 477 6.75 -11.71 -7.58
CA LEU A 477 8.16 -11.78 -7.97
C LEU A 477 8.67 -10.42 -8.43
N GLY A 478 7.87 -9.64 -9.18
CA GLY A 478 8.24 -8.29 -9.59
C GLY A 478 8.51 -7.36 -8.40
N HIS A 479 7.68 -7.43 -7.35
CA HIS A 479 7.94 -6.72 -6.09
C HIS A 479 9.26 -7.17 -5.45
N ASN A 480 9.48 -8.48 -5.27
CA ASN A 480 10.69 -8.96 -4.61
C ASN A 480 11.96 -8.67 -5.41
N VAL A 481 11.92 -8.70 -6.74
CA VAL A 481 13.06 -8.33 -7.58
C VAL A 481 13.42 -6.86 -7.38
N GLU A 482 12.42 -5.97 -7.34
CA GLU A 482 12.64 -4.56 -7.00
C GLU A 482 13.26 -4.43 -5.61
N GLN A 483 12.63 -5.00 -4.59
CA GLN A 483 13.07 -4.92 -3.19
C GLN A 483 14.49 -5.46 -3.00
N VAL A 484 14.85 -6.56 -3.66
CA VAL A 484 16.21 -7.11 -3.60
C VAL A 484 17.21 -6.16 -4.25
N LEU A 485 16.91 -5.58 -5.41
CA LEU A 485 17.80 -4.64 -6.09
C LEU A 485 17.94 -3.34 -5.30
N SER A 486 16.83 -2.74 -4.88
CA SER A 486 16.81 -1.44 -4.20
C SER A 486 17.40 -1.50 -2.78
N LEU A 487 17.44 -2.68 -2.14
CA LEU A 487 18.16 -2.90 -0.88
C LEU A 487 19.65 -3.24 -1.09
N ASN A 488 19.94 -4.19 -2.00
CA ASN A 488 21.29 -4.79 -2.06
C ASN A 488 22.25 -4.07 -3.02
N ARG A 489 21.74 -3.28 -3.97
CA ARG A 489 22.56 -2.57 -4.97
C ARG A 489 22.64 -1.06 -4.73
N VAL A 490 21.86 -0.52 -3.80
CA VAL A 490 21.94 0.89 -3.41
C VAL A 490 23.24 1.18 -2.64
N ASP A 491 23.74 2.39 -2.83
CA ASP A 491 24.95 2.93 -2.20
C ASP A 491 24.77 3.22 -0.70
N HIS A 492 23.57 3.64 -0.31
CA HIS A 492 23.18 3.92 1.08
C HIS A 492 21.90 3.16 1.44
N THR A 493 21.88 2.39 2.52
CA THR A 493 20.65 1.65 2.94
C THR A 493 19.54 2.57 3.37
N LEU A 494 19.88 3.79 3.79
CA LEU A 494 18.89 4.84 4.05
C LEU A 494 18.13 5.26 2.77
N LEU A 495 18.61 4.85 1.58
CA LEU A 495 17.94 5.03 0.29
C LEU A 495 17.33 3.73 -0.24
N GLU A 496 17.20 2.69 0.59
CA GLU A 496 16.55 1.45 0.20
C GLU A 496 15.12 1.68 -0.32
N GLY A 497 14.67 0.80 -1.22
CA GLY A 497 13.38 0.91 -1.88
C GLY A 497 13.37 1.84 -3.10
N VAL A 498 12.18 1.99 -3.68
CA VAL A 498 11.86 2.97 -4.72
C VAL A 498 10.98 4.07 -4.10
N PRO A 499 10.71 5.21 -4.79
CA PRO A 499 10.15 6.40 -4.16
C PRO A 499 8.92 6.18 -3.28
N ASN A 500 8.01 5.30 -3.69
CA ASN A 500 6.84 4.90 -2.91
C ASN A 500 6.20 3.62 -3.48
N THR A 501 5.14 3.13 -2.82
CA THR A 501 4.40 1.92 -3.20
C THR A 501 3.93 1.89 -4.65
N ALA A 502 3.54 3.03 -5.24
CA ALA A 502 3.11 3.06 -6.64
C ALA A 502 4.22 2.63 -7.63
N PHE A 503 5.48 2.88 -7.30
CA PHE A 503 6.62 2.40 -8.10
C PHE A 503 6.85 0.90 -7.90
N THR A 504 6.73 0.40 -6.67
CA THR A 504 6.82 -1.03 -6.38
C THR A 504 5.71 -1.81 -7.10
N GLU A 505 4.47 -1.29 -7.13
CA GLU A 505 3.36 -1.80 -7.95
C GLU A 505 3.67 -1.75 -9.45
N ALA A 506 4.30 -0.67 -9.93
CA ALA A 506 4.63 -0.55 -11.35
C ALA A 506 5.54 -1.69 -11.82
N PHE A 507 6.55 -2.06 -11.03
CA PHE A 507 7.43 -3.20 -11.35
C PHE A 507 6.69 -4.56 -11.30
N ALA A 508 5.78 -4.73 -10.34
CA ALA A 508 4.94 -5.92 -10.27
C ALA A 508 4.07 -6.09 -11.52
N PHE A 509 3.44 -5.01 -12.01
CA PHE A 509 2.66 -5.01 -13.24
C PHE A 509 3.51 -5.26 -14.50
N ILE A 510 4.75 -4.76 -14.54
CA ILE A 510 5.71 -5.06 -15.62
C ILE A 510 5.98 -6.57 -15.72
N PHE A 511 6.17 -7.24 -14.58
CA PHE A 511 6.36 -8.69 -14.54
C PHE A 511 5.07 -9.42 -14.93
N GLN A 512 3.94 -9.06 -14.31
CA GLN A 512 2.65 -9.69 -14.55
C GLN A 512 2.22 -9.64 -16.02
N LYS A 513 2.55 -8.57 -16.75
CA LYS A 513 2.26 -8.42 -18.19
C LYS A 513 3.03 -9.41 -19.07
N ARG A 514 4.15 -9.96 -18.57
CA ARG A 514 5.05 -10.88 -19.27
C ARG A 514 4.87 -12.34 -18.84
N ASP A 515 3.79 -12.67 -18.16
CA ASP A 515 3.49 -14.02 -17.68
C ASP A 515 3.58 -15.10 -18.78
N LEU A 516 3.01 -14.88 -19.97
CA LEU A 516 3.10 -15.80 -21.11
C LEU A 516 4.53 -15.90 -21.67
N GLU A 517 5.25 -14.78 -21.76
CA GLU A 517 6.66 -14.74 -22.19
C GLU A 517 7.54 -15.57 -21.25
N ILE A 518 7.31 -15.46 -19.94
CA ILE A 518 8.01 -16.26 -18.91
C ILE A 518 7.71 -17.76 -19.08
N LEU A 519 6.49 -18.11 -19.49
CA LEU A 519 6.11 -19.49 -19.82
C LEU A 519 6.74 -19.99 -21.14
N GLY A 520 7.37 -19.12 -21.92
CA GLY A 520 7.90 -19.44 -23.25
C GLY A 520 6.80 -19.57 -24.30
N LEU A 521 5.66 -18.91 -24.08
CA LEU A 521 4.48 -18.96 -24.93
C LEU A 521 4.34 -17.65 -25.72
N ASP A 522 4.23 -17.77 -27.04
CA ASP A 522 4.04 -16.62 -27.92
C ASP A 522 2.65 -16.01 -27.79
N SER A 523 2.58 -14.69 -28.01
CA SER A 523 1.34 -13.99 -28.33
C SER A 523 1.40 -13.46 -29.75
N GLU A 524 0.73 -14.12 -30.69
CA GLU A 524 0.64 -13.64 -32.07
C GLU A 524 -0.68 -12.88 -32.28
N ASP A 525 -0.81 -11.71 -31.67
CA ASP A 525 -1.88 -10.77 -32.04
C ASP A 525 -1.28 -9.42 -32.44
N ALA A 526 -1.46 -9.09 -33.73
CA ALA A 526 -0.99 -7.83 -34.32
C ALA A 526 -1.64 -6.59 -33.68
N ASP A 527 -2.85 -6.74 -33.11
CA ASP A 527 -3.58 -5.68 -32.42
C ASP A 527 -3.31 -5.67 -30.90
N ARG A 528 -2.50 -6.60 -30.35
CA ARG A 528 -2.24 -6.73 -28.91
C ARG A 528 -1.86 -5.40 -28.25
N ALA A 529 -0.90 -4.69 -28.83
CA ALA A 529 -0.44 -3.41 -28.28
C ALA A 529 -1.54 -2.34 -28.24
N HIS A 530 -2.47 -2.35 -29.21
CA HIS A 530 -3.60 -1.44 -29.25
C HIS A 530 -4.67 -1.82 -28.21
N LEU A 531 -5.00 -3.11 -28.12
CA LEU A 531 -5.93 -3.66 -27.14
C LEU A 531 -5.44 -3.43 -25.71
N ASP A 532 -4.16 -3.70 -25.45
CA ASP A 532 -3.52 -3.49 -24.15
C ASP A 532 -3.57 -2.01 -23.72
N ALA A 533 -3.35 -1.07 -24.64
CA ALA A 533 -3.45 0.36 -24.34
C ALA A 533 -4.88 0.77 -23.95
N LEU A 534 -5.91 0.25 -24.62
CA LEU A 534 -7.31 0.51 -24.24
C LEU A 534 -7.68 -0.16 -22.92
N ASN A 535 -7.21 -1.38 -22.68
CA ASN A 535 -7.40 -2.08 -21.41
C ASN A 535 -6.76 -1.31 -20.25
N GLN A 536 -5.54 -0.81 -20.45
CA GLN A 536 -4.83 -0.03 -19.43
C GLN A 536 -5.53 1.30 -19.15
N LEU A 537 -5.99 2.02 -20.20
CA LEU A 537 -6.75 3.24 -20.01
C LEU A 537 -8.04 2.99 -19.21
N TRP A 538 -8.80 1.96 -19.59
CA TRP A 538 -10.06 1.62 -18.93
C TRP A 538 -9.86 1.19 -17.47
N SER A 539 -8.87 0.35 -17.21
CA SER A 539 -8.53 -0.15 -15.86
C SER A 539 -7.94 0.96 -14.96
N THR A 540 -7.19 1.90 -15.54
CA THR A 540 -6.68 3.08 -14.82
C THR A 540 -7.81 4.04 -14.50
N ALA A 541 -8.75 4.26 -15.43
CA ALA A 541 -9.94 5.07 -15.19
C ALA A 541 -10.81 4.50 -14.06
N GLU A 542 -11.08 3.19 -14.08
CA GLU A 542 -11.76 2.47 -12.99
C GLU A 542 -11.19 2.87 -11.62
N ILE A 543 -9.91 2.61 -11.39
CA ILE A 543 -9.31 2.76 -10.06
C ILE A 543 -8.99 4.22 -9.71
N ALA A 544 -8.76 5.10 -10.69
CA ALA A 544 -8.65 6.55 -10.49
C ALA A 544 -9.95 7.16 -9.95
N GLY A 545 -11.11 6.70 -10.44
CA GLY A 545 -12.41 7.12 -9.91
C GLY A 545 -12.57 6.76 -8.43
N VAL A 546 -12.17 5.55 -8.06
CA VAL A 546 -12.21 5.07 -6.67
C VAL A 546 -11.25 5.87 -5.78
N ALA A 547 -10.03 6.14 -6.25
CA ALA A 547 -9.06 6.93 -5.53
C ALA A 547 -9.58 8.34 -5.21
N LEU A 548 -10.28 9.00 -6.15
CA LEU A 548 -10.92 10.29 -5.91
C LEU A 548 -12.01 10.22 -4.83
N VAL A 549 -12.76 9.12 -4.77
CA VAL A 549 -13.74 8.88 -3.70
C VAL A 549 -13.03 8.74 -2.35
N ASP A 550 -11.97 7.93 -2.27
CA ASP A 550 -11.18 7.73 -1.06
C ASP A 550 -10.62 9.06 -0.52
N MET A 551 -9.95 9.84 -1.38
CA MET A 551 -9.43 11.17 -1.05
C MET A 551 -10.53 12.09 -0.50
N ALA A 552 -11.67 12.18 -1.18
CA ALA A 552 -12.78 13.03 -0.78
C ALA A 552 -13.44 12.58 0.53
N VAL A 553 -13.54 11.26 0.78
CA VAL A 553 -14.07 10.71 2.04
C VAL A 553 -13.19 11.08 3.22
N TRP A 554 -11.86 10.98 3.08
CA TRP A 554 -10.93 11.41 4.13
C TRP A 554 -11.03 12.91 4.41
N ARG A 555 -11.07 13.76 3.38
CA ARG A 555 -11.33 15.20 3.55
C ARG A 555 -12.63 15.45 4.30
N TRP A 556 -13.69 14.70 3.97
CA TRP A 556 -14.98 14.80 4.64
C TRP A 556 -14.92 14.37 6.11
N MET A 557 -14.24 13.26 6.44
CA MET A 557 -14.08 12.81 7.82
C MET A 557 -13.31 13.82 8.68
N TYR A 558 -12.25 14.42 8.13
CA TYR A 558 -11.52 15.50 8.80
C TYR A 558 -12.36 16.75 9.02
N ALA A 559 -13.25 17.08 8.08
CA ALA A 559 -14.21 18.18 8.23
C ALA A 559 -15.37 17.85 9.19
N ASN A 560 -15.68 16.56 9.40
CA ASN A 560 -16.81 16.08 10.20
C ASN A 560 -16.37 15.03 11.24
N PRO A 561 -15.45 15.38 12.17
CA PRO A 561 -14.78 14.41 13.04
C PRO A 561 -15.71 13.63 13.98
N GLU A 562 -16.89 14.19 14.27
CA GLU A 562 -17.85 13.64 15.24
C GLU A 562 -19.01 12.89 14.55
N ALA A 563 -19.04 12.85 13.22
CA ALA A 563 -20.10 12.20 12.44
C ALA A 563 -20.29 10.72 12.83
N THR A 564 -21.53 10.29 12.96
CA THR A 564 -21.93 8.90 13.21
C THR A 564 -21.60 8.00 12.01
N ALA A 565 -21.59 6.67 12.20
CA ALA A 565 -21.41 5.73 11.10
C ALA A 565 -22.50 5.86 10.02
N ALA A 566 -23.73 6.24 10.41
CA ALA A 566 -24.83 6.48 9.49
C ALA A 566 -24.61 7.74 8.63
N GLU A 567 -24.11 8.82 9.23
CA GLU A 567 -23.74 10.05 8.50
C GLU A 567 -22.55 9.81 7.57
N LEU A 568 -21.53 9.08 8.05
CA LEU A 568 -20.39 8.68 7.22
C LEU A 568 -20.83 7.82 6.03
N LYS A 569 -21.72 6.84 6.24
CA LYS A 569 -22.33 6.06 5.14
C LYS A 569 -22.97 6.98 4.09
N ALA A 570 -23.82 7.90 4.53
CA ALA A 570 -24.51 8.81 3.63
C ALA A 570 -23.52 9.68 2.83
N ALA A 571 -22.47 10.18 3.50
CA ALA A 571 -21.42 10.95 2.86
C ALA A 571 -20.62 10.14 1.84
N VAL A 572 -20.18 8.92 2.18
CA VAL A 572 -19.44 8.05 1.25
C VAL A 572 -20.26 7.75 0.00
N ILE A 573 -21.55 7.43 0.16
CA ILE A 573 -22.44 7.17 -0.98
C ILE A 573 -22.60 8.42 -1.84
N GLN A 574 -22.82 9.58 -1.22
CA GLN A 574 -22.97 10.84 -1.95
C GLN A 574 -21.68 11.21 -2.71
N ILE A 575 -20.52 11.10 -2.06
CA ILE A 575 -19.21 11.36 -2.68
C ILE A 575 -18.98 10.42 -3.87
N ALA A 576 -19.28 9.13 -3.71
CA ALA A 576 -19.17 8.17 -4.81
C ALA A 576 -20.09 8.54 -6.00
N GLN A 577 -21.32 8.98 -5.71
CA GLN A 577 -22.25 9.45 -6.73
C GLN A 577 -21.79 10.75 -7.41
N ASP A 578 -21.19 11.69 -6.66
CA ASP A 578 -20.69 12.94 -7.21
C ASP A 578 -19.51 12.72 -8.15
N VAL A 579 -18.54 11.88 -7.74
CA VAL A 579 -17.42 11.47 -8.60
C VAL A 579 -17.94 10.72 -9.82
N TRP A 580 -18.86 9.78 -9.62
CA TRP A 580 -19.50 9.03 -10.70
C TRP A 580 -20.18 9.96 -11.72
N ASN A 581 -21.01 10.87 -11.25
CA ASN A 581 -21.76 11.80 -12.08
C ASN A 581 -20.85 12.75 -12.87
N ARG A 582 -19.72 13.14 -12.27
CA ARG A 582 -18.76 14.03 -12.91
C ARG A 582 -18.00 13.34 -14.04
N TYR A 583 -17.52 12.11 -13.82
CA TYR A 583 -16.55 11.48 -14.72
C TYR A 583 -17.10 10.28 -15.50
N PHE A 584 -17.99 9.50 -14.90
CA PHE A 584 -18.46 8.22 -15.45
C PHE A 584 -19.84 8.33 -16.11
N TYR A 585 -20.76 9.14 -15.56
CA TYR A 585 -22.08 9.35 -16.18
C TYR A 585 -22.00 9.82 -17.65
N PRO A 586 -21.12 10.77 -18.04
CA PRO A 586 -20.97 11.15 -19.44
C PRO A 586 -20.52 10.01 -20.38
N VAL A 587 -19.93 8.95 -19.83
CA VAL A 587 -19.39 7.81 -20.59
C VAL A 587 -20.32 6.60 -20.55
N LEU A 588 -20.80 6.22 -19.36
CA LEU A 588 -21.62 5.03 -19.12
C LEU A 588 -23.14 5.30 -19.17
N GLY A 589 -23.59 6.55 -19.08
CA GLY A 589 -25.00 6.93 -19.28
C GLY A 589 -25.94 6.68 -18.10
N HIS A 590 -25.46 6.13 -16.98
CA HIS A 590 -26.24 5.92 -15.75
C HIS A 590 -25.87 6.95 -14.69
N LYS A 591 -26.86 7.64 -14.11
CA LYS A 591 -26.61 8.63 -13.05
C LYS A 591 -26.65 7.96 -11.67
N ASP A 592 -25.96 8.56 -10.70
CA ASP A 592 -26.06 8.25 -9.27
C ASP A 592 -25.68 6.80 -8.89
N ALA A 593 -24.77 6.16 -9.65
CA ALA A 593 -24.31 4.81 -9.34
C ALA A 593 -23.30 4.83 -8.17
N PRO A 594 -23.54 4.05 -7.09
CA PRO A 594 -22.67 4.07 -5.91
C PRO A 594 -21.47 3.11 -6.02
N ILE A 595 -21.25 2.48 -7.17
CA ILE A 595 -20.35 1.33 -7.34
C ILE A 595 -18.92 1.60 -6.88
N LEU A 596 -18.43 2.84 -6.98
CA LEU A 596 -17.07 3.21 -6.54
C LEU A 596 -16.86 3.03 -5.02
N ALA A 597 -17.93 3.02 -4.22
CA ALA A 597 -17.87 2.82 -2.76
C ALA A 597 -17.75 1.33 -2.33
N ILE A 598 -17.78 0.37 -3.27
CA ILE A 598 -17.66 -1.06 -2.94
C ILE A 598 -16.26 -1.45 -2.48
N TYR A 599 -15.24 -0.66 -2.81
CA TYR A 599 -13.84 -1.04 -2.65
C TYR A 599 -13.49 -1.21 -1.17
N SER A 600 -13.23 -2.45 -0.76
CA SER A 600 -12.93 -2.78 0.64
C SER A 600 -11.64 -2.13 1.15
N HIS A 601 -10.66 -1.86 0.28
CA HIS A 601 -9.45 -1.09 0.62
C HIS A 601 -9.72 0.31 1.19
N MET A 602 -10.90 0.88 0.95
CA MET A 602 -11.31 2.13 1.61
C MET A 602 -11.47 1.96 3.12
N ILE A 603 -11.75 0.75 3.59
CA ILE A 603 -12.12 0.45 4.98
C ILE A 603 -10.88 0.14 5.82
N ASP A 604 -9.98 -0.69 5.29
CA ASP A 604 -8.78 -1.22 5.96
C ASP A 604 -7.46 -0.66 5.43
N GLY A 605 -7.45 0.05 4.30
CA GLY A 605 -6.21 0.51 3.65
C GLY A 605 -5.69 1.88 4.09
N GLY A 606 -6.52 2.73 4.71
CA GLY A 606 -6.03 4.01 5.25
C GLY A 606 -5.57 5.02 4.18
N MET A 607 -6.42 5.33 3.20
CA MET A 607 -6.11 6.16 2.02
C MET A 607 -5.01 5.53 1.13
N TYR A 608 -5.17 4.24 0.85
CA TYR A 608 -4.27 3.44 0.02
C TYR A 608 -4.59 3.53 -1.48
N LEU A 609 -5.87 3.70 -1.84
CA LEU A 609 -6.34 3.57 -3.22
C LEU A 609 -5.68 4.47 -4.27
N PRO A 610 -5.19 5.69 -3.95
CA PRO A 610 -4.44 6.49 -4.92
C PRO A 610 -3.15 5.85 -5.44
N ASP A 611 -2.57 4.85 -4.77
CA ASP A 611 -1.33 4.21 -5.21
C ASP A 611 -1.51 3.35 -6.48
N TYR A 612 -2.66 2.70 -6.65
CA TYR A 612 -2.96 1.86 -7.82
C TYR A 612 -2.98 2.63 -9.15
N PRO A 613 -3.80 3.69 -9.33
CA PRO A 613 -3.81 4.45 -10.58
C PRO A 613 -2.46 5.15 -10.83
N LEU A 614 -1.76 5.61 -9.79
CA LEU A 614 -0.40 6.11 -9.95
C LEU A 614 0.54 5.02 -10.47
N GLY A 615 0.47 3.81 -9.90
CA GLY A 615 1.27 2.67 -10.32
C GLY A 615 0.99 2.27 -11.76
N HIS A 616 -0.28 2.30 -12.19
CA HIS A 616 -0.66 2.10 -13.60
C HIS A 616 -0.05 3.16 -14.54
N ILE A 617 -0.08 4.44 -14.14
CA ILE A 617 0.46 5.55 -14.95
C ILE A 617 1.97 5.41 -15.06
N ILE A 618 2.66 5.20 -13.94
CA ILE A 618 4.11 5.01 -13.86
C ILE A 618 4.53 3.79 -14.66
N GLN A 619 3.85 2.65 -14.48
CA GLN A 619 4.10 1.43 -15.22
C GLN A 619 4.00 1.66 -16.72
N PHE A 620 2.96 2.36 -17.19
CA PHE A 620 2.80 2.61 -18.61
C PHE A 620 3.96 3.45 -19.19
N GLN A 621 4.41 4.47 -18.46
CA GLN A 621 5.55 5.29 -18.87
C GLN A 621 6.86 4.49 -18.89
N ILE A 622 7.11 3.66 -17.89
CA ILE A 622 8.28 2.77 -17.86
C ILE A 622 8.22 1.79 -19.04
N GLU A 623 7.07 1.14 -19.27
CA GLU A 623 6.87 0.22 -20.39
C GLU A 623 7.11 0.88 -21.74
N GLU A 624 6.60 2.09 -21.97
CA GLU A 624 6.88 2.83 -23.20
C GLU A 624 8.38 3.11 -23.36
N TYR A 625 9.05 3.50 -22.27
CA TYR A 625 10.48 3.80 -22.29
C TYR A 625 11.38 2.58 -22.56
N ILE A 626 11.00 1.40 -22.06
CA ILE A 626 11.79 0.16 -22.22
C ILE A 626 11.50 -0.58 -23.53
N GLN A 627 10.59 -0.10 -24.37
CA GLN A 627 10.38 -0.69 -25.70
C GLN A 627 11.69 -0.69 -26.50
N GLY A 628 12.10 -1.88 -26.97
CA GLY A 628 13.37 -2.06 -27.68
C GLY A 628 14.62 -2.03 -26.80
N LYS A 629 14.47 -1.99 -25.47
CA LYS A 629 15.57 -2.07 -24.49
C LYS A 629 15.52 -3.38 -23.71
N ASN A 630 16.60 -3.66 -22.98
CA ASN A 630 16.68 -4.82 -22.11
C ASN A 630 16.05 -4.50 -20.74
N LEU A 631 14.96 -5.18 -20.38
CA LEU A 631 14.24 -4.97 -19.13
C LEU A 631 15.14 -5.14 -17.91
N GLY A 632 15.90 -6.23 -17.82
CA GLY A 632 16.76 -6.49 -16.65
C GLY A 632 17.80 -5.40 -16.39
N GLN A 633 18.44 -4.88 -17.44
CA GLN A 633 19.40 -3.77 -17.34
C GLN A 633 18.75 -2.46 -16.91
N GLU A 634 17.60 -2.13 -17.50
CA GLU A 634 16.88 -0.89 -17.17
C GLU A 634 16.29 -0.94 -15.76
N MET A 635 15.75 -2.08 -15.34
CA MET A 635 15.23 -2.26 -13.99
C MET A 635 16.34 -2.12 -12.94
N GLU A 636 17.51 -2.77 -13.14
CA GLU A 636 18.65 -2.59 -12.23
C GLU A 636 19.05 -1.11 -12.12
N ARG A 637 19.19 -0.40 -13.26
CA ARG A 637 19.50 1.04 -13.29
C ARG A 637 18.46 1.90 -12.59
N MET A 638 17.17 1.57 -12.72
CA MET A 638 16.07 2.31 -12.12
C MET A 638 15.98 2.08 -10.61
N CYS A 639 16.07 0.82 -10.15
CA CYS A 639 15.98 0.47 -8.74
C CYS A 639 17.14 1.06 -7.91
N VAL A 640 18.37 1.13 -8.45
CA VAL A 640 19.52 1.68 -7.69
C VAL A 640 19.44 3.19 -7.43
N GLN A 641 18.52 3.91 -8.07
CA GLN A 641 18.26 5.31 -7.72
C GLN A 641 17.74 5.45 -6.28
N GLY A 642 17.13 4.40 -5.72
CA GLY A 642 16.67 4.39 -4.35
C GLY A 642 15.45 5.29 -4.08
N SER A 643 15.13 5.44 -2.80
CA SER A 643 14.05 6.32 -2.32
C SER A 643 14.43 7.80 -2.41
N ILE A 644 14.29 8.38 -3.61
CA ILE A 644 14.30 9.83 -3.87
C ILE A 644 12.88 10.28 -4.28
N THR A 645 12.65 11.58 -4.49
CA THR A 645 11.30 12.04 -4.86
C THR A 645 10.82 11.42 -6.18
N PRO A 646 9.52 11.07 -6.31
CA PRO A 646 8.95 10.46 -7.52
C PRO A 646 9.22 11.23 -8.81
N THR A 647 9.19 12.55 -8.76
CA THR A 647 9.45 13.40 -9.93
C THR A 647 10.89 13.25 -10.41
N LEU A 648 11.86 13.37 -9.50
CA LEU A 648 13.28 13.24 -9.84
C LEU A 648 13.62 11.81 -10.30
N TRP A 649 13.03 10.80 -9.65
CA TRP A 649 13.21 9.41 -10.04
C TRP A 649 12.72 9.17 -11.47
N MET A 650 11.52 9.65 -11.82
CA MET A 650 10.97 9.49 -13.17
C MET A 650 11.78 10.24 -14.23
N GLU A 651 12.24 11.45 -13.93
CA GLU A 651 13.11 12.22 -14.83
C GLU A 651 14.43 11.48 -15.12
N GLN A 652 15.02 10.84 -14.12
CA GLN A 652 16.25 10.05 -14.27
C GLN A 652 16.00 8.65 -14.89
N ALA A 653 14.84 8.05 -14.62
CA ALA A 653 14.46 6.73 -15.12
C ALA A 653 14.05 6.80 -16.59
N VAL A 654 13.10 7.67 -16.94
CA VAL A 654 12.44 7.68 -18.24
C VAL A 654 12.55 9.02 -19.00
N GLY A 655 13.12 10.06 -18.37
CA GLY A 655 13.39 11.35 -19.03
C GLY A 655 12.27 12.40 -18.90
N GLU A 656 11.19 12.08 -18.18
CA GLU A 656 10.05 12.98 -17.97
C GLU A 656 9.40 12.71 -16.60
N SER A 657 8.66 13.69 -16.07
CA SER A 657 7.88 13.53 -14.85
C SER A 657 6.65 12.62 -15.06
N ILE A 658 5.96 12.25 -13.97
CA ILE A 658 4.74 11.43 -14.04
C ILE A 658 3.66 12.12 -14.88
N SER A 659 3.11 11.43 -15.88
CA SER A 659 2.09 11.97 -16.78
C SER A 659 1.17 10.89 -17.35
N VAL A 660 -0.11 11.24 -17.52
CA VAL A 660 -1.10 10.41 -18.22
C VAL A 660 -0.96 10.47 -19.75
N THR A 661 -0.17 11.42 -20.26
CA THR A 661 -0.06 11.72 -21.70
C THR A 661 0.37 10.51 -22.54
N PRO A 662 1.41 9.74 -22.16
CA PRO A 662 1.79 8.49 -22.84
C PRO A 662 0.62 7.52 -23.05
N LEU A 663 -0.12 7.23 -21.99
CA LEU A 663 -1.27 6.33 -22.01
C LEU A 663 -2.37 6.84 -22.94
N LEU A 664 -2.72 8.13 -22.82
CA LEU A 664 -3.73 8.76 -23.67
C LEU A 664 -3.33 8.75 -25.16
N LYS A 665 -2.05 9.04 -25.48
CA LYS A 665 -1.55 8.96 -26.86
C LYS A 665 -1.65 7.55 -27.43
N ALA A 666 -1.28 6.52 -26.66
CA ALA A 666 -1.36 5.13 -27.08
C ALA A 666 -2.81 4.68 -27.31
N ALA A 667 -3.72 4.99 -26.38
CA ALA A 667 -5.15 4.72 -26.52
C ALA A 667 -5.75 5.46 -27.72
N GLY A 668 -5.37 6.73 -27.94
CA GLY A 668 -5.81 7.50 -29.09
C GLY A 668 -5.35 6.92 -30.44
N LYS A 669 -4.17 6.29 -30.50
CA LYS A 669 -3.73 5.52 -31.68
C LYS A 669 -4.58 4.25 -31.84
N ALA A 670 -4.78 3.49 -30.76
CA ALA A 670 -5.58 2.27 -30.77
C ALA A 670 -7.03 2.51 -31.26
N LEU A 671 -7.67 3.58 -30.80
CA LEU A 671 -9.02 3.99 -31.21
C LEU A 671 -9.14 4.39 -32.69
N LYS A 672 -8.03 4.68 -33.38
CA LYS A 672 -8.04 4.94 -34.83
C LYS A 672 -7.95 3.65 -35.63
N VAL A 673 -7.26 2.64 -35.10
CA VAL A 673 -7.04 1.33 -35.74
C VAL A 673 -8.25 0.42 -35.52
N LEU A 674 -8.75 0.32 -34.29
CA LEU A 674 -9.76 -0.66 -33.87
C LEU A 674 -11.22 -0.23 -34.08
N ARG A 675 -11.49 0.70 -35.01
CA ARG A 675 -12.82 1.35 -35.16
C ARG A 675 -13.96 0.41 -35.53
#